data_AF-A0A7C1AHI5-F1
#
_entry.id   AF-A0A7C1AHI5-F1
#
_cell.length_a   1.000
_cell.length_b   1.000
_cell.length_c   1.000
_cell.angle_alpha   90.00
_cell.angle_beta   90.00
_cell.angle_gamma   90.00
#
_symmetry.space_group_name_H-M   'P 1'
#
loop_
_entity.id
_entity.type
_entity.pdbx_description
1 polymer ?
#
loop_
_entity_poly.entity_id
_entity_poly.type
_entity_poly.pdbx_seq_one_letter_code
_entity_poly.pdbx_strand_id
1 'polypeptide(L)'
;MAGKKKRPDSFLKIVFVVVSIILILRLLGSFFPENRVWGFNHAGYSEGLFLIYPIFLIACFWIYFQGLRRETIWPDGLNPPINVFKSAFIYIILLVSAAGFYFFSVDAHFLGDGHQLLAQLSDPTLTLKSESFGDMKIHQLLSRLIGDADSRMSLYLSFKYIAVSSGMIYTLSLLHYGRKIAGSMFGYFAFVLINLLAANTILFYGYVETYSPVTAFIFLFFISAVSSIKNGRGAVVPVLAFLAALFFHKITIIFLPALLIYAFIILGREKSTRRILSGQKWILIIMAVLAVVFYGGIIITAPLSIKKIFLSPAGGSFTTDGYFLLAPKHIIDYLNLIIFLAPLPVMTLLFIYMRSNKEVSGGLKAALWFILTGAFIGAMAAFIIEPKLGMARDWDLFSTMLIPAQLAGACLWLNYFENHERFQPTTIMIVIMLLSIFIPWLALNNSEKGLYRYALDIMKQDPKHGRTGLYTMIPYQEENGNQIEADRLKRYCALSYPEMEMVRQSEKMLFEGDLDQGIKLADEAIAENPGFFRGYQLKAKFQLNMGRYEQALENFKIADALNPYNSDNNYFTGVVYQRLGDTVSALKYFRRGMSYDALNPFPAIEVADYFSARAQLDSARFYFRSFSDTVKIFPPNLYYKFGLRGLIYGDTSRAIQFFDRYLKAGNNPELMEEVSKIKGRLIH
;
A
#
# COMPACT_ATOMS: atom_id res chain seq x y z
N MET A 1 -1.29 24.55 59.05
CA MET A 1 -1.02 24.70 57.60
C MET A 1 -1.79 23.63 56.85
N ALA A 2 -2.94 24.01 56.27
CA ALA A 2 -3.79 23.10 55.51
C ALA A 2 -3.09 22.69 54.20
N GLY A 3 -2.84 21.39 54.03
CA GLY A 3 -2.35 20.84 52.78
C GLY A 3 -3.33 21.17 51.65
N LYS A 4 -2.86 21.93 50.65
CA LYS A 4 -3.60 22.11 49.40
C LYS A 4 -3.95 20.73 48.85
N LYS A 5 -5.22 20.33 48.90
CA LYS A 5 -5.75 19.19 48.12
C LYS A 5 -5.36 19.45 46.65
N LYS A 6 -4.33 18.75 46.15
CA LYS A 6 -4.01 18.72 44.71
C LYS A 6 -5.31 18.37 43.99
N ARG A 7 -5.77 19.24 43.08
CA ARG A 7 -6.97 18.98 42.26
C ARG A 7 -6.78 17.62 41.56
N PRO A 8 -7.82 16.78 41.45
CA PRO A 8 -7.71 15.54 40.70
C PRO A 8 -7.24 15.87 39.28
N ASP A 9 -6.20 15.18 38.84
CA ASP A 9 -5.57 15.41 37.54
C ASP A 9 -6.62 15.26 36.43
N SER A 10 -6.97 16.38 35.80
CA SER A 10 -7.92 16.42 34.69
C SER A 10 -7.49 15.50 33.56
N PHE A 11 -6.18 15.23 33.43
CA PHE A 11 -5.65 14.39 32.36
C PHE A 11 -5.98 12.91 32.59
N LEU A 12 -5.78 12.38 33.81
CA LEU A 12 -6.19 11.00 34.15
C LEU A 12 -7.67 10.74 33.83
N LYS A 13 -8.54 11.70 34.17
CA LYS A 13 -9.98 11.62 33.86
C LYS A 13 -10.25 11.58 32.36
N ILE A 14 -9.60 12.47 31.61
CA ILE A 14 -9.73 12.54 30.16
C ILE A 14 -9.26 11.24 29.50
N VAL A 15 -8.07 10.75 29.88
CA VAL A 15 -7.54 9.46 29.37
C VAL A 15 -8.52 8.34 29.66
N PHE A 16 -9.09 8.29 30.87
CA PHE A 16 -10.07 7.30 31.23
C PHE A 16 -11.33 7.35 30.36
N VAL A 17 -11.89 8.53 30.14
CA VAL A 17 -13.07 8.69 29.29
C VAL A 17 -12.77 8.27 27.85
N VAL A 18 -11.66 8.73 27.27
CA VAL A 18 -11.28 8.42 25.89
C VAL A 18 -11.03 6.92 25.69
N VAL A 19 -10.23 6.31 26.57
CA VAL A 19 -9.92 4.86 26.49
C VAL A 19 -11.19 4.04 26.67
N SER A 20 -12.07 4.42 27.60
CA SER A 20 -13.35 3.71 27.80
C SER A 20 -14.26 3.82 26.58
N ILE A 21 -14.37 5.01 25.96
CA ILE A 21 -15.15 5.19 24.73
C ILE A 21 -14.58 4.31 23.60
N ILE A 22 -13.25 4.29 23.41
CA ILE A 22 -12.62 3.47 22.38
C ILE A 22 -12.88 1.98 22.61
N LEU A 23 -12.78 1.50 23.85
CA LEU A 23 -13.07 0.10 24.19
C LEU A 23 -14.54 -0.25 23.97
N ILE A 24 -15.47 0.65 24.30
CA ILE A 24 -16.91 0.47 24.04
C ILE A 24 -17.20 0.44 22.54
N LEU A 25 -16.62 1.37 21.77
CA LEU A 25 -16.77 1.39 20.31
C LEU A 25 -16.27 0.08 19.69
N ARG A 26 -15.13 -0.45 20.15
CA ARG A 26 -14.59 -1.73 19.68
C ARG A 26 -15.47 -2.92 20.03
N LEU A 27 -16.04 -2.93 21.24
CA LEU A 27 -17.01 -3.95 21.64
C LEU A 27 -18.26 -3.90 20.75
N LEU A 28 -18.84 -2.72 20.55
CA LEU A 28 -20.02 -2.54 19.69
C LEU A 28 -19.73 -2.91 18.24
N GLY A 29 -18.59 -2.46 17.69
CA GLY A 29 -18.17 -2.79 16.33
C GLY A 29 -17.94 -4.29 16.09
N SER A 30 -17.68 -5.06 17.15
CA SER A 30 -17.52 -6.52 17.05
C SER A 30 -18.85 -7.26 16.91
N PHE A 31 -19.99 -6.64 17.25
CA PHE A 31 -21.32 -7.23 17.07
C PHE A 31 -21.93 -6.98 15.69
N PHE A 32 -21.45 -5.94 15.00
CA PHE A 32 -21.89 -5.58 13.65
C PHE A 32 -20.67 -5.38 12.73
N PRO A 33 -19.82 -6.41 12.58
CA PRO A 33 -18.55 -6.28 11.89
C PRO A 33 -18.70 -5.91 10.41
N GLU A 34 -19.81 -6.28 9.78
CA GLU A 34 -20.11 -6.04 8.36
C GLU A 34 -20.35 -4.56 7.99
N ASN A 35 -20.54 -3.68 8.98
CA ASN A 35 -20.74 -2.25 8.77
C ASN A 35 -19.42 -1.53 8.42
N ARG A 36 -19.51 -0.28 7.92
CA ARG A 36 -18.34 0.57 7.58
C ARG A 36 -17.66 1.16 8.84
N VAL A 37 -17.20 0.27 9.70
CA VAL A 37 -16.56 0.54 11.02
C VAL A 37 -15.26 -0.25 11.16
N TRP A 38 -14.56 -0.42 10.04
CA TRP A 38 -13.38 -1.27 9.91
C TRP A 38 -12.20 -0.85 10.80
N GLY A 39 -12.18 0.35 11.36
CA GLY A 39 -11.14 0.77 12.30
C GLY A 39 -11.26 0.14 13.70
N PHE A 40 -12.42 -0.46 14.01
CA PHE A 40 -12.72 -0.98 15.35
C PHE A 40 -13.62 -2.23 15.38
N ASN A 41 -13.80 -2.93 14.25
CA ASN A 41 -14.60 -4.16 14.17
C ASN A 41 -13.80 -5.47 14.17
N HIS A 42 -12.47 -5.42 14.12
CA HIS A 42 -11.62 -6.58 13.84
C HIS A 42 -11.89 -7.82 14.72
N ALA A 43 -12.20 -7.64 16.00
CA ALA A 43 -12.48 -8.77 16.89
C ALA A 43 -13.80 -9.50 16.58
N GLY A 44 -14.72 -8.90 15.83
CA GLY A 44 -15.95 -9.56 15.35
C GLY A 44 -15.68 -10.66 14.31
N TYR A 45 -14.49 -10.65 13.71
CA TYR A 45 -14.07 -11.66 12.73
C TYR A 45 -13.30 -12.85 13.35
N SER A 46 -13.08 -12.83 14.66
CA SER A 46 -12.41 -13.90 15.41
C SER A 46 -13.31 -14.44 16.51
N GLU A 47 -13.46 -15.76 16.59
CA GLU A 47 -14.39 -16.40 17.52
C GLU A 47 -14.07 -16.04 18.98
N GLY A 48 -15.03 -15.43 19.68
CA GLY A 48 -14.93 -15.06 21.10
C GLY A 48 -13.99 -13.91 21.43
N LEU A 49 -13.26 -13.34 20.46
CA LEU A 49 -12.19 -12.37 20.75
C LEU A 49 -12.71 -11.03 21.30
N PHE A 50 -13.97 -10.67 21.04
CA PHE A 50 -14.60 -9.47 21.59
C PHE A 50 -14.68 -9.47 23.13
N LEU A 51 -14.54 -10.63 23.79
CA LEU A 51 -14.55 -10.74 25.26
C LEU A 51 -13.35 -10.04 25.93
N ILE A 52 -12.30 -9.68 25.19
CA ILE A 52 -11.20 -8.89 25.73
C ILE A 52 -11.65 -7.48 26.16
N TYR A 53 -12.65 -6.89 25.50
CA TYR A 53 -13.03 -5.50 25.75
C TYR A 53 -13.72 -5.29 27.11
N PRO A 54 -14.69 -6.13 27.55
CA PRO A 54 -15.19 -6.08 28.92
C PRO A 54 -14.09 -6.25 29.98
N ILE A 55 -13.14 -7.15 29.75
CA ILE A 55 -11.99 -7.36 30.66
C ILE A 55 -11.12 -6.11 30.74
N PHE A 56 -10.78 -5.52 29.60
CA PHE A 56 -10.02 -4.27 29.52
C PHE A 56 -10.78 -3.08 30.11
N LEU A 57 -12.10 -3.01 29.96
CA LEU A 57 -12.92 -1.99 30.62
C LEU A 57 -12.83 -2.13 32.14
N ILE A 58 -13.05 -3.33 32.68
CA ILE A 58 -12.93 -3.58 34.13
C ILE A 58 -11.53 -3.20 34.64
N ALA A 59 -10.48 -3.59 33.91
CA ALA A 59 -9.11 -3.21 34.23
C ALA A 59 -8.91 -1.68 34.21
N CYS A 60 -9.42 -0.98 33.19
CA CYS A 60 -9.38 0.48 33.10
C CYS A 60 -10.10 1.18 34.25
N PHE A 61 -11.28 0.70 34.65
CA PHE A 61 -12.01 1.21 35.82
C PHE A 61 -11.19 1.01 37.09
N TRP A 62 -10.65 -0.18 37.31
CA TRP A 62 -9.81 -0.47 38.47
C TRP A 62 -8.56 0.43 38.51
N ILE A 63 -7.85 0.56 37.39
CA ILE A 63 -6.67 1.43 37.24
C ILE A 63 -7.02 2.88 37.51
N TYR A 64 -8.13 3.38 36.99
CA TYR A 64 -8.58 4.75 37.21
C TYR A 64 -8.87 5.01 38.69
N PHE A 65 -9.62 4.14 39.37
CA PHE A 65 -9.91 4.30 40.79
C PHE A 65 -8.67 4.17 41.68
N GLN A 66 -7.73 3.30 41.33
CA GLN A 66 -6.42 3.25 42.00
C GLN A 66 -5.63 4.54 41.75
N GLY A 67 -5.64 5.05 40.52
CA GLY A 67 -5.00 6.31 40.14
C GLY A 67 -5.57 7.55 40.84
N LEU A 68 -6.86 7.52 41.22
CA LEU A 68 -7.46 8.56 42.08
C LEU A 68 -6.94 8.52 43.53
N ARG A 69 -6.50 7.35 44.01
CA ARG A 69 -6.02 7.14 45.38
C ARG A 69 -4.52 7.28 45.51
N ARG A 70 -3.77 6.89 44.47
CA ARG A 70 -2.30 6.87 44.45
C ARG A 70 -1.80 7.31 43.08
N GLU A 71 -0.80 8.19 43.07
CA GLU A 71 -0.12 8.64 41.84
C GLU A 71 0.68 7.49 41.18
N THR A 72 1.10 6.49 41.96
CA THR A 72 1.77 5.27 41.48
C THR A 72 1.02 4.01 41.93
N ILE A 73 0.86 3.06 41.01
CA ILE A 73 0.32 1.73 41.36
C ILE A 73 1.42 0.89 42.03
N TRP A 74 2.67 1.06 41.60
CA TRP A 74 3.85 0.48 42.27
C TRP A 74 4.60 1.52 43.09
N PRO A 75 4.85 1.30 44.40
CA PRO A 75 5.69 2.18 45.18
C PRO A 75 7.12 2.19 44.61
N ASP A 76 7.77 3.35 44.63
CA ASP A 76 9.14 3.60 44.11
C ASP A 76 10.25 2.68 44.70
N GLY A 77 9.91 1.76 45.61
CA GLY A 77 10.81 0.81 46.26
C GLY A 77 10.73 -0.64 45.79
N LEU A 78 9.76 -1.02 44.95
CA LEU A 78 9.85 -2.30 44.24
C LEU A 78 10.71 -2.07 43.01
N ASN A 79 12.02 -2.01 43.21
CA ASN A 79 12.93 -2.43 42.17
C ASN A 79 12.55 -3.90 41.86
N PRO A 80 12.04 -4.27 40.66
CA PRO A 80 12.24 -5.63 40.15
C PRO A 80 13.73 -6.03 40.33
N PRO A 81 14.15 -7.28 40.10
CA PRO A 81 15.59 -7.59 40.04
C PRO A 81 16.23 -6.81 38.87
N ILE A 82 16.52 -5.53 39.13
CA ILE A 82 16.47 -4.45 38.15
C ILE A 82 17.77 -4.40 37.38
N ASN A 83 18.88 -4.83 38.00
CA ASN A 83 20.18 -4.75 37.36
C ASN A 83 20.33 -5.82 36.26
N VAL A 84 19.75 -7.02 36.46
CA VAL A 84 19.69 -8.06 35.42
C VAL A 84 18.67 -7.66 34.35
N PHE A 85 17.46 -7.24 34.75
CA PHE A 85 16.43 -6.82 33.79
C PHE A 85 16.82 -5.58 32.97
N LYS A 86 17.55 -4.60 33.52
CA LYS A 86 18.02 -3.41 32.77
C LYS A 86 19.03 -3.79 31.69
N SER A 87 19.95 -4.71 32.00
CA SER A 87 20.99 -5.16 31.08
C SER A 87 20.42 -6.10 30.01
N ALA A 88 19.46 -6.95 30.40
CA ALA A 88 18.81 -7.91 29.53
C ALA A 88 17.64 -7.33 28.71
N PHE A 89 17.02 -6.21 29.13
CA PHE A 89 15.80 -5.66 28.51
C PHE A 89 15.93 -5.51 26.98
N ILE A 90 17.03 -4.95 26.51
CA ILE A 90 17.28 -4.75 25.07
C ILE A 90 17.27 -6.11 24.35
N TYR A 91 18.00 -7.09 24.88
CA TYR A 91 18.08 -8.43 24.30
C TYR A 91 16.73 -9.16 24.35
N ILE A 92 15.98 -9.02 25.45
CA ILE A 92 14.63 -9.61 25.60
C ILE A 92 13.68 -8.99 24.56
N ILE A 93 13.63 -7.67 24.43
CA ILE A 93 12.76 -7.02 23.44
C ILE A 93 13.17 -7.43 22.02
N LEU A 94 14.46 -7.47 21.71
CA LEU A 94 14.92 -7.92 20.39
C LEU A 94 14.53 -9.37 20.11
N LEU A 95 14.72 -10.27 21.08
CA LEU A 95 14.37 -11.69 20.95
C LEU A 95 12.86 -11.87 20.79
N VAL A 96 12.05 -11.22 21.64
CA VAL A 96 10.59 -11.31 21.60
C VAL A 96 10.04 -10.69 20.32
N SER A 97 10.57 -9.55 19.87
CA SER A 97 10.18 -8.97 18.58
C SER A 97 10.56 -9.86 17.41
N ALA A 98 11.79 -10.38 17.37
CA ALA A 98 12.24 -11.28 16.30
C ALA A 98 11.37 -12.56 16.24
N ALA A 99 11.16 -13.20 17.39
CA ALA A 99 10.29 -14.37 17.49
C ALA A 99 8.85 -14.03 17.10
N GLY A 100 8.32 -12.90 17.57
CA GLY A 100 7.00 -12.40 17.22
C GLY A 100 6.80 -12.27 15.72
N PHE A 101 7.67 -11.48 15.07
CA PHE A 101 7.62 -11.21 13.64
C PHE A 101 7.75 -12.49 12.80
N TYR A 102 8.54 -13.47 13.25
CA TYR A 102 8.81 -14.69 12.52
C TYR A 102 7.75 -15.79 12.70
N PHE A 103 7.30 -16.03 13.93
CA PHE A 103 6.40 -17.14 14.27
C PHE A 103 4.93 -16.78 14.12
N PHE A 104 4.55 -15.51 14.22
CA PHE A 104 3.18 -15.03 13.99
C PHE A 104 3.05 -14.34 12.63
N SER A 105 3.79 -14.83 11.63
CA SER A 105 3.73 -14.28 10.28
C SER A 105 2.36 -14.51 9.66
N VAL A 106 1.90 -13.53 8.88
CA VAL A 106 0.62 -13.57 8.18
C VAL A 106 0.63 -14.67 7.11
N ASP A 107 -0.34 -15.58 7.17
CA ASP A 107 -0.44 -16.72 6.25
C ASP A 107 -1.44 -16.47 5.10
N ALA A 108 -2.36 -15.51 5.24
CA ALA A 108 -3.37 -15.18 4.23
C ALA A 108 -3.22 -13.74 3.72
N HIS A 109 -3.37 -13.51 2.41
CA HIS A 109 -3.00 -12.25 1.75
C HIS A 109 -4.18 -11.57 1.03
N PHE A 110 -5.34 -11.54 1.70
CA PHE A 110 -6.57 -10.94 1.15
C PHE A 110 -6.66 -9.41 1.27
N LEU A 111 -5.77 -8.82 2.07
CA LEU A 111 -5.61 -7.38 2.19
C LEU A 111 -4.54 -6.91 1.20
N GLY A 112 -4.77 -5.77 0.56
CA GLY A 112 -3.88 -5.28 -0.50
C GLY A 112 -3.89 -6.11 -1.78
N ASP A 113 -2.74 -6.15 -2.44
CA ASP A 113 -2.43 -6.84 -3.70
C ASP A 113 -1.55 -8.09 -3.46
N GLY A 114 -1.34 -8.57 -2.23
CA GLY A 114 -0.34 -9.61 -1.91
C GLY A 114 -0.37 -10.86 -2.80
N HIS A 115 -1.55 -11.46 -3.07
CA HIS A 115 -1.65 -12.58 -4.02
C HIS A 115 -1.24 -12.20 -5.46
N GLN A 116 -1.60 -10.99 -5.89
CA GLN A 116 -1.23 -10.45 -7.19
C GLN A 116 0.28 -10.14 -7.24
N LEU A 117 0.88 -9.62 -6.18
CA LEU A 117 2.32 -9.37 -6.09
C LEU A 117 3.14 -10.66 -6.18
N LEU A 118 2.73 -11.72 -5.47
CA LEU A 118 3.38 -13.03 -5.58
C LEU A 118 3.32 -13.56 -7.01
N ALA A 119 2.17 -13.46 -7.67
CA ALA A 119 2.00 -13.89 -9.05
C ALA A 119 2.80 -13.02 -10.05
N GLN A 120 2.84 -11.71 -9.83
CA GLN A 120 3.60 -10.78 -10.67
C GLN A 120 5.11 -11.00 -10.55
N LEU A 121 5.62 -11.23 -9.34
CA LEU A 121 7.04 -11.41 -9.10
C LEU A 121 7.55 -12.80 -9.48
N SER A 122 6.67 -13.81 -9.53
CA SER A 122 7.03 -15.16 -10.01
C SER A 122 7.35 -15.17 -11.50
N ASP A 123 6.86 -14.19 -12.25
CA ASP A 123 7.18 -14.02 -13.66
C ASP A 123 8.35 -13.04 -13.84
N PRO A 124 9.56 -13.50 -14.19
CA PRO A 124 10.73 -12.64 -14.37
C PRO A 124 10.61 -11.72 -15.59
N THR A 125 9.60 -11.92 -16.44
CA THR A 125 9.37 -11.18 -17.69
C THR A 125 8.48 -9.95 -17.51
N LEU A 126 7.78 -9.83 -16.38
CA LEU A 126 6.94 -8.67 -16.07
C LEU A 126 7.77 -7.52 -15.50
N THR A 127 7.54 -6.30 -16.02
CA THR A 127 8.20 -5.10 -15.47
C THR A 127 7.56 -4.69 -14.14
N LEU A 128 8.43 -4.40 -13.17
CA LEU A 128 8.07 -4.03 -11.81
C LEU A 128 7.32 -2.69 -11.75
N LYS A 129 6.38 -2.57 -10.81
CA LYS A 129 5.73 -1.29 -10.49
C LYS A 129 6.81 -0.25 -10.20
N SER A 130 6.78 0.89 -10.90
CA SER A 130 7.85 1.89 -10.73
C SER A 130 7.83 2.56 -9.36
N GLU A 131 6.73 2.44 -8.61
CA GLU A 131 6.51 3.05 -7.28
C GLU A 131 7.34 2.36 -6.19
N SER A 132 7.57 1.06 -6.30
CA SER A 132 8.27 0.19 -5.34
C SER A 132 9.45 -0.57 -5.97
N PHE A 133 10.05 0.01 -7.00
CA PHE A 133 11.09 -0.65 -7.82
C PHE A 133 12.24 -1.24 -6.99
N GLY A 134 12.77 -0.48 -6.02
CA GLY A 134 13.88 -0.94 -5.19
C GLY A 134 13.52 -2.17 -4.36
N ASP A 135 12.33 -2.16 -3.76
CA ASP A 135 11.84 -3.26 -2.94
C ASP A 135 11.57 -4.53 -3.76
N MET A 136 10.82 -4.38 -4.86
CA MET A 136 10.52 -5.49 -5.77
C MET A 136 11.79 -6.13 -6.34
N LYS A 137 12.85 -5.34 -6.63
CA LYS A 137 14.14 -5.88 -7.08
C LYS A 137 14.85 -6.70 -6.02
N ILE A 138 14.75 -6.31 -4.75
CA ILE A 138 15.35 -7.07 -3.65
C ILE A 138 14.61 -8.40 -3.47
N HIS A 139 13.28 -8.42 -3.55
CA HIS A 139 12.52 -9.69 -3.55
C HIS A 139 12.94 -10.62 -4.68
N GLN A 140 13.07 -10.11 -5.91
CA GLN A 140 13.54 -10.91 -7.06
C GLN A 140 14.96 -11.47 -6.86
N LEU A 141 15.86 -10.69 -6.24
CA LEU A 141 17.23 -11.13 -5.97
C LEU A 141 17.24 -12.18 -4.85
N LEU A 142 16.53 -11.92 -3.75
CA LEU A 142 16.51 -12.79 -2.58
C LEU A 142 15.82 -14.11 -2.88
N SER A 143 14.73 -14.12 -3.65
CA SER A 143 14.05 -15.36 -4.04
C SER A 143 14.94 -16.27 -4.88
N ARG A 144 15.78 -15.70 -5.78
CA ARG A 144 16.79 -16.46 -6.54
C ARG A 144 17.89 -17.04 -5.66
N LEU A 145 18.26 -16.34 -4.59
CA LEU A 145 19.26 -16.82 -3.64
C LEU A 145 18.72 -17.93 -2.72
N ILE A 146 17.42 -17.90 -2.39
CA ILE A 146 16.75 -18.95 -1.61
C ILE A 146 16.70 -20.27 -2.41
N GLY A 147 16.46 -20.20 -3.72
CA GLY A 147 16.79 -21.28 -4.65
C GLY A 147 15.92 -22.53 -4.57
N ASP A 148 14.59 -22.39 -4.54
CA ASP A 148 13.68 -23.54 -4.56
C ASP A 148 13.09 -23.83 -5.95
N ALA A 149 12.65 -25.08 -6.17
CA ALA A 149 12.01 -25.53 -7.42
C ALA A 149 10.62 -24.90 -7.64
N ASP A 150 9.99 -24.41 -6.57
CA ASP A 150 8.76 -23.60 -6.61
C ASP A 150 9.08 -22.11 -6.46
N SER A 151 8.92 -21.39 -7.57
CA SER A 151 9.12 -19.93 -7.64
C SER A 151 8.26 -19.13 -6.65
N ARG A 152 7.08 -19.64 -6.26
CA ARG A 152 6.12 -18.92 -5.41
C ARG A 152 6.51 -18.99 -3.94
N MET A 153 6.93 -20.16 -3.44
CA MET A 153 7.39 -20.32 -2.05
C MET A 153 8.64 -19.50 -1.77
N SER A 154 9.62 -19.53 -2.68
CA SER A 154 10.84 -18.71 -2.57
C SER A 154 10.54 -17.21 -2.47
N LEU A 155 9.53 -16.74 -3.23
CA LEU A 155 9.07 -15.36 -3.16
C LEU A 155 8.37 -15.05 -1.84
N TYR A 156 7.46 -15.90 -1.37
CA TYR A 156 6.83 -15.73 -0.07
C TYR A 156 7.88 -15.63 1.06
N LEU A 157 8.87 -16.53 1.08
CA LEU A 157 9.96 -16.47 2.06
C LEU A 157 10.77 -15.19 1.95
N SER A 158 10.97 -14.66 0.73
CA SER A 158 11.63 -13.36 0.55
C SER A 158 10.84 -12.22 1.22
N PHE A 159 9.50 -12.20 1.08
CA PHE A 159 8.64 -11.23 1.78
C PHE A 159 8.73 -11.39 3.28
N LYS A 160 8.64 -12.63 3.77
CA LYS A 160 8.76 -12.93 5.20
C LYS A 160 10.07 -12.42 5.78
N TYR A 161 11.20 -12.74 5.16
CA TYR A 161 12.52 -12.34 5.67
C TYR A 161 12.75 -10.83 5.62
N ILE A 162 12.28 -10.15 4.57
CA ILE A 162 12.39 -8.69 4.46
C ILE A 162 11.49 -7.99 5.48
N ALA A 163 10.27 -8.47 5.70
CA ALA A 163 9.37 -7.95 6.73
C ALA A 163 9.98 -8.08 8.13
N VAL A 164 10.49 -9.27 8.48
CA VAL A 164 11.15 -9.51 9.78
C VAL A 164 12.39 -8.62 9.93
N SER A 165 13.23 -8.52 8.90
CA SER A 165 14.43 -7.67 8.92
C SER A 165 14.08 -6.19 9.11
N SER A 166 13.02 -5.73 8.44
CA SER A 166 12.49 -4.37 8.59
C SER A 166 11.97 -4.12 10.01
N GLY A 167 11.27 -5.10 10.59
CA GLY A 167 10.85 -5.05 11.99
C GLY A 167 12.02 -4.98 12.96
N MET A 168 13.12 -5.69 12.68
CA MET A 168 14.34 -5.60 13.50
C MET A 168 15.00 -4.23 13.39
N ILE A 169 15.05 -3.62 12.20
CA ILE A 169 15.52 -2.23 12.02
C ILE A 169 14.64 -1.27 12.82
N TYR A 170 13.32 -1.42 12.74
CA TYR A 170 12.37 -0.61 13.52
C TYR A 170 12.63 -0.74 15.03
N THR A 171 12.70 -1.97 15.55
CA THR A 171 12.92 -2.24 16.98
C THR A 171 14.28 -1.71 17.47
N LEU A 172 15.35 -1.93 16.71
CA LEU A 172 16.68 -1.39 17.04
C LEU A 172 16.69 0.14 17.05
N SER A 173 16.05 0.77 16.07
CA SER A 173 15.90 2.22 16.00
C SER A 173 15.15 2.75 17.22
N LEU A 174 14.05 2.08 17.59
CA LEU A 174 13.23 2.42 18.74
C LEU A 174 14.00 2.29 20.07
N LEU A 175 14.74 1.19 20.27
CA LEU A 175 15.56 0.99 21.48
C LEU A 175 16.69 2.03 21.55
N HIS A 176 17.40 2.26 20.45
CA HIS A 176 18.54 3.18 20.40
C HIS A 176 18.13 4.64 20.60
N TYR A 177 17.19 5.14 19.79
CA TYR A 177 16.78 6.54 19.84
C TYR A 177 15.78 6.80 20.96
N GLY A 178 14.93 5.83 21.32
CA GLY A 178 14.04 5.93 22.48
C GLY A 178 14.82 6.21 23.77
N ARG A 179 16.00 5.59 23.97
CA ARG A 179 16.84 5.86 25.14
C ARG A 179 17.42 7.28 25.15
N LYS A 180 17.73 7.83 23.98
CA LYS A 180 18.21 9.22 23.80
C LYS A 180 17.10 10.26 23.93
N ILE A 181 15.85 9.86 23.73
CA ILE A 181 14.68 10.74 23.83
C ILE A 181 14.13 10.71 25.26
N ALA A 182 14.05 9.56 25.93
CA ALA A 182 13.47 9.47 27.27
C ALA A 182 14.43 9.88 28.40
N GLY A 183 13.94 10.72 29.31
CA GLY A 183 14.65 11.20 30.49
C GLY A 183 14.67 10.22 31.67
N SER A 184 13.78 9.21 31.68
CA SER A 184 13.72 8.18 32.72
C SER A 184 13.65 6.76 32.13
N MET A 185 14.02 5.75 32.92
CA MET A 185 13.95 4.35 32.50
C MET A 185 12.51 3.87 32.28
N PHE A 186 11.58 4.28 33.15
CA PHE A 186 10.16 3.96 32.94
C PHE A 186 9.63 4.62 31.66
N GLY A 187 9.92 5.91 31.47
CA GLY A 187 9.54 6.64 30.25
C GLY A 187 10.09 5.97 28.99
N TYR A 188 11.34 5.49 29.06
CA TYR A 188 11.96 4.71 27.98
C TYR A 188 11.20 3.41 27.69
N PHE A 189 10.95 2.57 28.70
CA PHE A 189 10.25 1.29 28.51
C PHE A 189 8.82 1.48 27.99
N ALA A 190 8.08 2.43 28.54
CA ALA A 190 6.73 2.75 28.08
C ALA A 190 6.73 3.33 26.66
N PHE A 191 7.69 4.20 26.32
CA PHE A 191 7.84 4.72 24.95
C PHE A 191 8.12 3.60 23.93
N VAL A 192 8.97 2.63 24.29
CA VAL A 192 9.22 1.43 23.47
C VAL A 192 7.94 0.62 23.31
N LEU A 193 7.25 0.30 24.41
CA LEU A 193 6.03 -0.51 24.38
C LEU A 193 4.91 0.15 23.56
N ILE A 194 4.69 1.46 23.73
CA ILE A 194 3.67 2.23 23.00
C ILE A 194 3.89 2.17 21.48
N ASN A 195 5.15 2.23 21.02
CA ASN A 195 5.45 2.19 19.59
C ASN A 195 5.49 0.75 19.04
N LEU A 196 5.81 -0.26 19.86
CA LEU A 196 5.75 -1.68 19.44
C LEU A 196 4.30 -2.20 19.33
N LEU A 197 3.37 -1.62 20.08
CA LEU A 197 1.94 -1.98 20.01
C LEU A 197 1.15 -1.16 18.97
N ALA A 198 1.83 -0.36 18.14
CA ALA A 198 1.18 0.36 17.06
C ALA A 198 0.68 -0.61 15.97
N ALA A 199 -0.48 -0.32 15.38
CA ALA A 199 -1.11 -1.19 14.37
C ALA A 199 -0.25 -1.44 13.13
N ASN A 200 0.55 -0.44 12.73
CA ASN A 200 1.47 -0.53 11.60
C ASN A 200 2.58 -1.57 11.78
N THR A 201 2.86 -2.03 13.00
CA THR A 201 3.86 -3.06 13.26
C THR A 201 3.49 -4.41 12.66
N ILE A 202 2.22 -4.64 12.31
CA ILE A 202 1.77 -5.85 11.58
C ILE A 202 2.48 -6.02 10.24
N LEU A 203 2.92 -4.93 9.60
CA LEU A 203 3.74 -5.01 8.38
C LEU A 203 5.04 -5.81 8.56
N PHE A 204 5.52 -5.98 9.80
CA PHE A 204 6.73 -6.73 10.10
C PHE A 204 6.48 -8.23 10.35
N TYR A 205 5.22 -8.65 10.48
CA TYR A 205 4.82 -10.04 10.72
C TYR A 205 4.67 -10.79 9.38
N GLY A 206 5.72 -10.81 8.57
CA GLY A 206 5.72 -11.54 7.29
C GLY A 206 4.68 -11.08 6.26
N TYR A 207 4.19 -9.85 6.38
CA TYR A 207 3.17 -9.27 5.50
C TYR A 207 3.69 -9.18 4.05
N VAL A 208 2.92 -9.70 3.09
CA VAL A 208 3.33 -9.80 1.68
C VAL A 208 2.90 -8.55 0.91
N GLU A 209 3.64 -7.46 1.13
CA GLU A 209 3.43 -6.16 0.49
C GLU A 209 4.74 -5.37 0.42
N THR A 210 4.76 -4.30 -0.38
CA THR A 210 5.98 -3.49 -0.60
C THR A 210 6.21 -2.34 0.40
N TYR A 211 5.60 -2.44 1.59
CA TYR A 211 5.55 -1.34 2.57
C TYR A 211 6.42 -1.57 3.82
N SER A 212 6.89 -2.78 4.10
CA SER A 212 7.62 -3.07 5.34
C SER A 212 8.97 -2.33 5.43
N PRO A 213 9.84 -2.34 4.40
CA PRO A 213 11.11 -1.62 4.47
C PRO A 213 10.93 -0.10 4.57
N VAL A 214 10.08 0.46 3.71
CA VAL A 214 9.81 1.91 3.72
C VAL A 214 9.24 2.36 5.07
N THR A 215 8.39 1.56 5.70
CA THR A 215 7.87 1.83 7.06
C THR A 215 8.99 1.90 8.08
N ALA A 216 9.90 0.94 8.09
CA ALA A 216 11.04 0.92 9.02
C ALA A 216 11.96 2.13 8.83
N PHE A 217 12.24 2.51 7.57
CA PHE A 217 13.12 3.64 7.27
C PHE A 217 12.47 5.02 7.44
N ILE A 218 11.16 5.18 7.18
CA ILE A 218 10.41 6.39 7.54
C ILE A 218 10.41 6.56 9.06
N PHE A 219 10.17 5.49 9.81
CA PHE A 219 10.24 5.54 11.27
C PHE A 219 11.64 5.93 11.74
N LEU A 220 12.70 5.30 11.21
CA LEU A 220 14.09 5.65 11.52
C LEU A 220 14.39 7.12 11.19
N PHE A 221 13.94 7.63 10.04
CA PHE A 221 14.07 9.05 9.68
C PHE A 221 13.49 9.95 10.76
N PHE A 222 12.22 9.76 11.13
CA PHE A 222 11.57 10.62 12.09
C PHE A 222 12.11 10.48 13.52
N ILE A 223 12.34 9.27 14.02
CA ILE A 223 12.83 9.07 15.40
C ILE A 223 14.27 9.58 15.58
N SER A 224 15.13 9.38 14.56
CA SER A 224 16.50 9.88 14.60
C SER A 224 16.55 11.41 14.45
N ALA A 225 15.68 12.01 13.63
CA ALA A 225 15.54 13.46 13.51
C ALA A 225 15.05 14.09 14.82
N VAL A 226 14.01 13.53 15.46
CA VAL A 226 13.52 13.97 16.76
C VAL A 226 14.64 13.93 17.80
N SER A 227 15.41 12.84 17.85
CA SER A 227 16.55 12.72 18.77
C SER A 227 17.64 13.75 18.48
N SER A 228 17.98 13.98 17.21
CA SER A 228 18.98 14.95 16.76
C SER A 228 18.59 16.38 17.12
N ILE A 229 17.34 16.77 16.85
CA ILE A 229 16.81 18.11 17.16
C ILE A 229 16.74 18.33 18.67
N LYS A 230 16.20 17.36 19.43
CA LYS A 230 16.07 17.44 20.89
C LYS A 230 17.43 17.72 21.55
N ASN A 231 18.45 17.00 21.10
CA ASN A 231 19.80 17.06 21.67
C ASN A 231 20.69 18.16 21.05
N GLY A 232 20.18 18.89 20.05
CA GLY A 232 20.94 19.95 19.36
C GLY A 232 22.17 19.46 18.59
N ARG A 233 22.23 18.17 18.24
CA ARG A 233 23.37 17.55 17.54
C ARG A 233 22.93 17.12 16.16
N GLY A 234 23.47 17.75 15.12
CA GLY A 234 23.25 17.34 13.73
C GLY A 234 23.64 15.89 13.51
N ALA A 235 22.82 15.14 12.77
CA ALA A 235 23.07 13.75 12.44
C ALA A 235 22.81 13.53 10.95
N VAL A 236 23.63 12.69 10.32
CA VAL A 236 23.45 12.30 8.92
C VAL A 236 22.42 11.17 8.78
N VAL A 237 22.17 10.41 9.86
CA VAL A 237 21.26 9.25 9.87
C VAL A 237 19.85 9.58 9.36
N PRO A 238 19.19 10.68 9.74
CA PRO A 238 17.87 11.02 9.19
C PRO A 238 17.88 11.15 7.67
N VAL A 239 18.93 11.75 7.09
CA VAL A 239 19.06 11.92 5.63
C VAL A 239 19.24 10.57 4.95
N LEU A 240 20.12 9.72 5.48
CA LEU A 240 20.35 8.36 4.94
C LEU A 240 19.09 7.49 5.04
N ALA A 241 18.37 7.58 6.17
CA ALA A 241 17.12 6.85 6.37
C ALA A 241 16.04 7.33 5.39
N PHE A 242 15.94 8.64 5.11
CA PHE A 242 15.03 9.17 4.10
C PHE A 242 15.38 8.65 2.70
N LEU A 243 16.66 8.67 2.32
CA LEU A 243 17.11 8.17 1.01
C LEU A 243 16.87 6.66 0.86
N ALA A 244 17.10 5.88 1.92
CA ALA A 244 16.77 4.47 1.95
C ALA A 244 15.27 4.23 1.80
N ALA A 245 14.43 4.96 2.56
CA ALA A 245 12.98 4.89 2.42
C ALA A 245 12.51 5.22 0.99
N LEU A 246 13.07 6.28 0.39
CA LEU A 246 12.78 6.68 -0.99
C LEU A 246 13.19 5.62 -2.02
N PHE A 247 14.30 4.92 -1.78
CA PHE A 247 14.75 3.83 -2.63
C PHE A 247 13.74 2.66 -2.61
N PHE A 248 13.22 2.30 -1.44
CA PHE A 248 12.21 1.24 -1.32
C PHE A 248 10.86 1.64 -1.91
N HIS A 249 10.38 2.86 -1.63
CA HIS A 249 9.08 3.30 -2.12
C HIS A 249 8.98 4.82 -2.31
N LYS A 250 8.41 5.25 -3.44
CA LYS A 250 8.26 6.69 -3.78
C LYS A 250 7.34 7.48 -2.85
N ILE A 251 6.51 6.80 -2.05
CA ILE A 251 5.63 7.44 -1.06
C ILE A 251 6.40 8.35 -0.09
N THR A 252 7.67 8.06 0.19
CA THR A 252 8.53 8.89 1.03
C THR A 252 8.64 10.34 0.55
N ILE A 253 8.42 10.60 -0.75
CA ILE A 253 8.42 11.96 -1.33
C ILE A 253 7.44 12.89 -0.60
N ILE A 254 6.32 12.38 -0.05
CA ILE A 254 5.38 13.21 0.72
C ILE A 254 6.08 13.92 1.89
N PHE A 255 7.12 13.30 2.46
CA PHE A 255 7.87 13.81 3.60
C PHE A 255 9.10 14.64 3.20
N LEU A 256 9.33 14.94 1.91
CA LEU A 256 10.41 15.83 1.48
C LEU A 256 10.37 17.20 2.19
N PRO A 257 9.21 17.85 2.42
CA PRO A 257 9.16 19.07 3.22
C PRO A 257 9.68 18.88 4.65
N ALA A 258 9.41 17.72 5.28
CA ALA A 258 9.95 17.42 6.61
C ALA A 258 11.49 17.29 6.57
N LEU A 259 12.06 16.64 5.55
CA LEU A 259 13.51 16.58 5.37
C LEU A 259 14.14 17.97 5.23
N LEU A 260 13.53 18.85 4.44
CA LEU A 260 13.99 20.24 4.27
C LEU A 260 13.92 21.02 5.58
N ILE A 261 12.86 20.85 6.37
CA ILE A 261 12.74 21.45 7.70
C ILE A 261 13.84 20.91 8.63
N TYR A 262 14.11 19.61 8.62
CA TYR A 262 15.20 19.02 9.40
C TYR A 262 16.56 19.62 9.01
N ALA A 263 16.86 19.69 7.72
CA ALA A 263 18.10 20.28 7.21
C ALA A 263 18.23 21.76 7.63
N PHE A 264 17.15 22.55 7.50
CA PHE A 264 17.11 23.94 7.94
C PHE A 264 17.37 24.10 9.44
N ILE A 265 16.82 23.21 10.28
CA ILE A 265 17.04 23.22 11.74
C ILE A 265 18.50 22.98 12.09
N ILE A 266 19.13 22.00 11.45
CA ILE A 266 20.49 21.58 11.79
C ILE A 266 21.54 22.52 11.18
N LEU A 267 21.29 23.09 10.00
CA LEU A 267 22.19 24.05 9.34
C LEU A 267 22.07 25.47 9.92
N GLY A 268 20.91 25.84 10.49
CA GLY A 268 20.69 27.17 11.06
C GLY A 268 21.35 27.36 12.44
N ARG A 269 22.20 28.38 12.59
CA ARG A 269 22.90 28.71 13.86
C ARG A 269 21.93 29.02 15.03
N GLU A 270 22.33 28.64 16.24
CA GLU A 270 21.50 28.09 17.35
C GLU A 270 20.30 28.87 17.95
N LYS A 271 20.14 30.19 17.77
CA LYS A 271 19.10 30.96 18.52
C LYS A 271 17.91 31.45 17.67
N SER A 272 18.13 31.96 16.47
CA SER A 272 17.05 32.54 15.65
C SER A 272 16.18 31.46 14.99
N THR A 273 16.80 30.40 14.47
CA THR A 273 16.11 29.27 13.80
C THR A 273 15.19 28.51 14.76
N ARG A 274 15.67 28.23 15.98
CA ARG A 274 14.88 27.59 17.06
C ARG A 274 13.73 28.48 17.54
N ARG A 275 13.87 29.81 17.45
CA ARG A 275 12.84 30.79 17.83
C ARG A 275 11.72 30.90 16.79
N ILE A 276 12.07 30.91 15.50
CA ILE A 276 11.09 30.85 14.38
C ILE A 276 10.24 29.57 14.51
N LEU A 277 10.90 28.45 14.81
CA LEU A 277 10.26 27.16 15.07
C LEU A 277 9.64 27.04 16.47
N SER A 278 9.46 28.13 17.22
CA SER A 278 8.71 28.11 18.48
C SER A 278 7.41 28.92 18.41
N GLY A 279 7.18 29.69 17.33
CA GLY A 279 5.98 30.53 17.11
C GLY A 279 4.85 29.86 16.30
N GLN A 280 4.71 28.54 16.40
CA GLN A 280 4.38 27.64 15.29
C GLN A 280 2.90 27.35 14.91
N LYS A 281 1.90 28.10 15.38
CA LYS A 281 0.53 27.89 14.81
C LYS A 281 0.45 28.36 13.35
N TRP A 282 1.17 29.43 13.01
CA TRP A 282 1.16 29.99 11.66
C TRP A 282 1.86 29.11 10.63
N ILE A 283 2.86 28.30 11.03
CA ILE A 283 3.53 27.38 10.11
C ILE A 283 2.54 26.30 9.64
N LEU A 284 1.81 25.67 10.57
CA LEU A 284 0.80 24.69 10.21
C LEU A 284 -0.33 25.30 9.37
N ILE A 285 -0.75 26.54 9.68
CA ILE A 285 -1.75 27.26 8.87
C ILE A 285 -1.22 27.55 7.47
N ILE A 286 0.01 28.07 7.33
CA ILE A 286 0.64 28.35 6.04
C ILE A 286 0.78 27.05 5.24
N MET A 287 1.21 25.97 5.88
CA MET A 287 1.30 24.65 5.23
C MET A 287 -0.06 24.12 4.79
N ALA A 288 -1.10 24.30 5.61
CA ALA A 288 -2.47 23.93 5.23
C ALA A 288 -2.93 24.73 4.00
N VAL A 289 -2.68 26.04 3.98
CA VAL A 289 -2.99 26.91 2.83
C VAL A 289 -2.20 26.47 1.59
N LEU A 290 -0.89 26.24 1.72
CA LEU A 290 -0.05 25.78 0.62
C LEU A 290 -0.48 24.40 0.10
N ALA A 291 -0.89 23.49 0.99
CA ALA A 291 -1.40 22.19 0.60
C ALA A 291 -2.71 22.32 -0.19
N VAL A 292 -3.63 23.19 0.23
CA VAL A 292 -4.88 23.48 -0.49
C VAL A 292 -4.60 24.11 -1.86
N VAL A 293 -3.68 25.08 -1.93
CA VAL A 293 -3.28 25.72 -3.19
C VAL A 293 -2.60 24.72 -4.13
N PHE A 294 -1.69 23.90 -3.62
CA PHE A 294 -1.00 22.86 -4.38
C PHE A 294 -1.98 21.83 -4.94
N TYR A 295 -2.87 21.32 -4.08
CA TYR A 295 -3.94 20.40 -4.47
C TYR A 295 -4.87 21.02 -5.52
N GLY A 296 -5.34 22.25 -5.32
CA GLY A 296 -6.15 22.97 -6.30
C GLY A 296 -5.43 23.16 -7.63
N GLY A 297 -4.14 23.48 -7.61
CA GLY A 297 -3.29 23.57 -8.80
C GLY A 297 -3.21 22.26 -9.57
N ILE A 298 -3.05 21.12 -8.88
CA ILE A 298 -3.05 19.79 -9.50
C ILE A 298 -4.40 19.49 -10.15
N ILE A 299 -5.50 19.69 -9.42
CA ILE A 299 -6.84 19.38 -9.91
C ILE A 299 -7.22 20.23 -11.14
N ILE A 300 -6.65 21.42 -11.28
CA ILE A 300 -6.88 22.27 -12.46
C ILE A 300 -5.94 21.86 -13.61
N THR A 301 -4.63 21.82 -13.37
CA THR A 301 -3.62 21.85 -14.44
C THR A 301 -3.02 20.49 -14.81
N ALA A 302 -3.10 19.48 -13.94
CA ALA A 302 -2.36 18.24 -14.13
C ALA A 302 -3.00 17.33 -15.23
N PRO A 303 -2.23 16.45 -15.88
CA PRO A 303 -2.80 15.40 -16.71
C PRO A 303 -3.65 14.42 -15.89
N LEU A 304 -4.58 13.71 -16.55
CA LEU A 304 -5.50 12.77 -15.91
C LEU A 304 -4.80 11.71 -15.06
N SER A 305 -3.63 11.24 -15.50
CA SER A 305 -2.81 10.25 -14.78
C SER A 305 -2.35 10.75 -13.41
N ILE A 306 -2.10 12.05 -13.26
CA ILE A 306 -1.74 12.66 -11.97
C ILE A 306 -3.00 12.98 -11.17
N LYS A 307 -4.06 13.50 -11.82
CA LYS A 307 -5.32 13.82 -11.14
C LYS A 307 -5.91 12.61 -10.42
N LYS A 308 -5.83 11.40 -11.00
CA LYS A 308 -6.34 10.16 -10.40
C LYS A 308 -5.57 9.63 -9.20
N ILE A 309 -4.40 10.20 -8.88
CA ILE A 309 -3.71 9.91 -7.63
C ILE A 309 -4.46 10.53 -6.45
N PHE A 310 -5.25 11.58 -6.70
CA PHE A 310 -5.96 12.33 -5.68
C PHE A 310 -7.47 12.16 -5.82
N LEU A 311 -8.16 12.19 -4.69
CA LEU A 311 -9.62 12.25 -4.63
C LEU A 311 -10.11 13.49 -5.40
N SER A 312 -11.27 13.39 -6.04
CA SER A 312 -11.93 14.58 -6.60
C SER A 312 -12.48 15.46 -5.47
N PRO A 313 -12.43 16.80 -5.54
CA PRO A 313 -13.03 17.67 -4.52
C PRO A 313 -14.55 17.49 -4.37
N ALA A 314 -15.27 17.32 -5.49
CA ALA A 314 -16.74 17.37 -5.54
C ALA A 314 -17.35 16.24 -6.40
N GLY A 315 -16.59 15.16 -6.62
CA GLY A 315 -16.98 14.10 -7.55
C GLY A 315 -16.68 14.46 -9.01
N GLY A 316 -16.94 13.54 -9.92
CA GLY A 316 -16.73 13.71 -11.36
C GLY A 316 -16.91 12.39 -12.11
N SER A 317 -16.68 12.40 -13.42
CA SER A 317 -16.90 11.22 -14.28
C SER A 317 -16.12 10.00 -13.81
N PHE A 318 -14.93 10.17 -13.24
CA PHE A 318 -14.08 9.06 -12.77
C PHE A 318 -14.22 8.76 -11.27
N THR A 319 -15.20 9.36 -10.59
CA THR A 319 -15.45 9.07 -9.18
C THR A 319 -16.09 7.70 -9.03
N THR A 320 -15.40 6.82 -8.31
CA THR A 320 -15.84 5.45 -8.05
C THR A 320 -16.82 5.42 -6.88
N ASP A 321 -18.00 4.82 -7.05
CA ASP A 321 -19.00 4.59 -5.99
C ASP A 321 -19.39 5.82 -5.14
N GLY A 322 -19.30 7.02 -5.74
CA GLY A 322 -19.55 8.30 -5.06
C GLY A 322 -18.47 8.67 -4.03
N TYR A 323 -17.29 8.07 -4.11
CA TYR A 323 -16.17 8.28 -3.20
C TYR A 323 -15.31 9.47 -3.65
N PHE A 324 -15.50 10.62 -3.01
CA PHE A 324 -14.77 11.87 -3.28
C PHE A 324 -14.37 12.55 -1.97
N LEU A 325 -13.56 13.61 -2.03
CA LEU A 325 -12.81 14.17 -0.90
C LEU A 325 -13.66 14.48 0.34
N LEU A 326 -14.89 14.97 0.19
CA LEU A 326 -15.78 15.27 1.33
C LEU A 326 -17.04 14.39 1.34
N ALA A 327 -17.03 13.28 0.62
CA ALA A 327 -18.12 12.31 0.67
C ALA A 327 -18.24 11.72 2.09
N PRO A 328 -19.46 11.49 2.62
CA PRO A 328 -19.64 10.88 3.93
C PRO A 328 -18.87 9.57 4.10
N LYS A 329 -18.84 8.76 3.04
CA LYS A 329 -18.04 7.54 2.91
C LYS A 329 -16.56 7.76 3.23
N HIS A 330 -15.92 8.70 2.52
CA HIS A 330 -14.52 9.03 2.73
C HIS A 330 -14.24 9.57 4.14
N ILE A 331 -15.12 10.45 4.66
CA ILE A 331 -14.95 10.97 6.03
C ILE A 331 -15.03 9.85 7.06
N ILE A 332 -15.99 8.92 6.91
CA ILE A 332 -16.11 7.75 7.80
C ILE A 332 -14.86 6.88 7.72
N ASP A 333 -14.36 6.60 6.52
CA ASP A 333 -13.16 5.77 6.33
C ASP A 333 -11.91 6.44 6.89
N TYR A 334 -11.75 7.75 6.69
CA TYR A 334 -10.64 8.50 7.27
C TYR A 334 -10.69 8.51 8.81
N LEU A 335 -11.89 8.59 9.41
CA LEU A 335 -12.04 8.45 10.87
C LEU A 335 -11.69 7.04 11.35
N ASN A 336 -12.12 6.00 10.64
CA ASN A 336 -11.71 4.62 10.91
C ASN A 336 -10.18 4.46 10.85
N LEU A 337 -9.56 5.02 9.82
CA LEU A 337 -8.11 5.02 9.61
C LEU A 337 -7.37 5.64 10.80
N ILE A 338 -7.81 6.81 11.26
CA ILE A 338 -7.18 7.49 12.40
C ILE A 338 -7.38 6.68 13.69
N ILE A 339 -8.61 6.23 14.00
CA ILE A 339 -8.89 5.42 15.20
C ILE A 339 -8.05 4.14 15.24
N PHE A 340 -7.75 3.59 14.07
CA PHE A 340 -6.99 2.36 13.92
C PHE A 340 -5.47 2.58 14.01
N LEU A 341 -4.92 3.47 13.20
CA LEU A 341 -3.46 3.60 13.01
C LEU A 341 -2.80 4.62 13.92
N ALA A 342 -3.54 5.63 14.33
CA ALA A 342 -3.04 6.69 15.18
C ALA A 342 -4.14 7.08 16.19
N PRO A 343 -4.35 6.27 17.24
CA PRO A 343 -5.33 6.57 18.29
C PRO A 343 -4.84 7.64 19.31
N LEU A 344 -3.52 7.87 19.37
CA LEU A 344 -2.87 8.84 20.29
C LEU A 344 -2.93 10.33 19.89
N PRO A 345 -3.08 10.75 18.62
CA PRO A 345 -3.37 12.12 18.20
C PRO A 345 -4.64 12.72 18.81
N VAL A 346 -5.65 11.92 19.16
CA VAL A 346 -6.81 12.42 19.92
C VAL A 346 -6.37 12.92 21.30
N MET A 347 -5.36 12.28 21.91
CA MET A 347 -4.72 12.74 23.16
C MET A 347 -3.82 13.97 22.97
N THR A 348 -3.34 14.20 21.75
CA THR A 348 -2.52 15.36 21.37
C THR A 348 -3.34 16.65 21.37
N LEU A 349 -4.58 16.60 20.85
CA LEU A 349 -5.53 17.72 20.91
C LEU A 349 -5.91 18.06 22.36
N LEU A 350 -6.02 17.04 23.21
CA LEU A 350 -6.26 17.20 24.65
C LEU A 350 -5.05 17.81 25.37
N PHE A 351 -3.83 17.44 24.98
CA PHE A 351 -2.60 18.05 25.52
C PHE A 351 -2.47 19.53 25.12
N ILE A 352 -2.81 19.88 23.87
CA ILE A 352 -2.85 21.27 23.38
C ILE A 352 -3.88 22.10 24.18
N TYR A 353 -5.05 21.51 24.46
CA TYR A 353 -6.09 22.13 25.28
C TYR A 353 -5.66 22.33 26.75
N MET A 354 -4.86 21.40 27.30
CA MET A 354 -4.52 21.36 28.73
C MET A 354 -3.34 22.24 29.17
N ARG A 355 -2.69 22.96 28.26
CA ARG A 355 -1.79 24.10 28.54
C ARG A 355 -0.85 23.87 29.76
N SER A 356 0.22 23.09 29.58
CA SER A 356 1.32 23.10 30.56
C SER A 356 2.13 24.39 30.43
N ASN A 357 1.87 25.31 31.35
CA ASN A 357 2.57 26.59 31.56
C ASN A 357 4.02 26.44 32.09
N LYS A 358 4.68 25.29 31.89
CA LYS A 358 6.07 25.12 32.28
C LYS A 358 7.02 25.32 31.10
N GLU A 359 8.18 25.91 31.38
CA GLU A 359 9.25 26.17 30.42
C GLU A 359 9.83 24.84 29.86
N VAL A 360 9.17 24.25 28.86
CA VAL A 360 9.77 23.14 28.11
C VAL A 360 11.03 23.66 27.40
N SER A 361 12.13 22.91 27.50
CA SER A 361 13.41 23.28 26.87
C SER A 361 13.24 23.50 25.37
N GLY A 362 13.97 24.47 24.81
CA GLY A 362 13.83 24.87 23.40
C GLY A 362 14.03 23.72 22.40
N GLY A 363 14.94 22.77 22.71
CA GLY A 363 15.22 21.60 21.88
C GLY A 363 14.06 20.60 21.81
N LEU A 364 13.43 20.28 22.96
CA LEU A 364 12.27 19.38 23.00
C LEU A 364 11.04 19.99 22.33
N LYS A 365 10.81 21.29 22.52
CA LYS A 365 9.75 22.03 21.79
C LYS A 365 9.97 21.94 20.27
N ALA A 366 11.18 22.19 19.79
CA ALA A 366 11.50 22.12 18.36
C ALA A 366 11.31 20.71 17.78
N ALA A 367 11.71 19.66 18.52
CA ALA A 367 11.53 18.28 18.10
C ALA A 367 10.05 17.87 18.03
N LEU A 368 9.23 18.32 19.00
CA LEU A 368 7.77 18.09 18.99
C LEU A 368 7.09 18.75 17.80
N TRP A 369 7.45 20.00 17.52
CA TRP A 369 6.91 20.72 16.37
C TRP A 369 7.32 20.11 15.02
N PHE A 370 8.56 19.64 14.91
CA PHE A 370 9.02 18.89 13.75
C PHE A 370 8.17 17.65 13.50
N ILE A 371 7.97 16.81 14.53
CA ILE A 371 7.20 15.57 14.36
C ILE A 371 5.70 15.84 14.14
N LEU A 372 5.13 16.88 14.75
CA LEU A 372 3.76 17.33 14.49
C LEU A 372 3.58 17.83 13.05
N THR A 373 4.59 18.49 12.50
CA THR A 373 4.59 18.89 11.09
C THR A 373 4.61 17.67 10.17
N GLY A 374 5.46 16.67 10.47
CA GLY A 374 5.45 15.39 9.77
C GLY A 374 4.09 14.68 9.86
N ALA A 375 3.48 14.68 11.04
CA ALA A 375 2.15 14.09 11.27
C ALA A 375 1.07 14.79 10.45
N PHE A 376 1.11 16.13 10.37
CA PHE A 376 0.18 16.91 9.55
C PHE A 376 0.35 16.61 8.06
N ILE A 377 1.59 16.57 7.56
CA ILE A 377 1.89 16.21 6.16
C ILE A 377 1.33 14.83 5.84
N GLY A 378 1.62 13.83 6.67
CA GLY A 378 1.17 12.46 6.46
C GLY A 378 -0.35 12.30 6.52
N ALA A 379 -0.98 12.94 7.51
CA ALA A 379 -2.45 12.96 7.65
C ALA A 379 -3.13 13.65 6.46
N MET A 380 -2.60 14.79 6.00
CA MET A 380 -3.14 15.49 4.84
C MET A 380 -2.97 14.67 3.56
N ALA A 381 -1.82 14.01 3.36
CA ALA A 381 -1.61 13.09 2.25
C ALA A 381 -2.63 11.94 2.29
N ALA A 382 -2.83 11.31 3.45
CA ALA A 382 -3.82 10.26 3.64
C ALA A 382 -5.27 10.71 3.39
N PHE A 383 -5.55 12.00 3.60
CA PHE A 383 -6.87 12.59 3.36
C PHE A 383 -7.15 12.90 1.89
N ILE A 384 -6.14 13.17 1.08
CA ILE A 384 -6.33 13.60 -0.32
C ILE A 384 -6.03 12.51 -1.36
N ILE A 385 -5.28 11.46 -0.99
CA ILE A 385 -4.88 10.40 -1.92
C ILE A 385 -6.07 9.43 -2.15
N GLU A 386 -6.30 9.09 -3.43
CA GLU A 386 -7.31 8.11 -3.83
C GLU A 386 -6.89 6.69 -3.42
N PRO A 387 -7.67 5.98 -2.58
CA PRO A 387 -7.40 4.58 -2.26
C PRO A 387 -7.79 3.69 -3.45
N LYS A 388 -6.83 3.05 -4.10
CA LYS A 388 -7.07 2.22 -5.30
C LYS A 388 -7.91 0.98 -5.00
N LEU A 389 -7.79 0.41 -3.79
CA LEU A 389 -8.51 -0.80 -3.36
C LEU A 389 -9.58 -0.52 -2.31
N GLY A 390 -9.83 0.76 -2.00
CA GLY A 390 -10.61 1.20 -0.85
C GLY A 390 -9.73 1.34 0.40
N MET A 391 -10.04 2.33 1.25
CA MET A 391 -9.14 2.76 2.32
C MET A 391 -8.85 1.67 3.37
N ALA A 392 -9.81 0.75 3.59
CA ALA A 392 -9.63 -0.39 4.49
C ALA A 392 -8.63 -1.44 3.95
N ARG A 393 -8.61 -1.67 2.62
CA ARG A 393 -7.68 -2.62 2.00
C ARG A 393 -6.30 -2.01 1.80
N ASP A 394 -6.23 -0.73 1.47
CA ASP A 394 -4.99 0.06 1.35
C ASP A 394 -4.51 0.60 2.72
N TRP A 395 -4.94 0.00 3.83
CA TRP A 395 -4.56 0.44 5.17
C TRP A 395 -3.04 0.47 5.36
N ASP A 396 -2.33 -0.42 4.70
CA ASP A 396 -0.87 -0.59 4.69
C ASP A 396 -0.18 0.62 4.08
N LEU A 397 -0.64 1.08 2.91
CA LEU A 397 -0.23 2.32 2.26
C LEU A 397 -0.38 3.51 3.22
N PHE A 398 -1.57 3.67 3.80
CA PHE A 398 -1.85 4.79 4.72
C PHE A 398 -1.14 4.67 6.07
N SER A 399 -0.85 3.45 6.53
CA SER A 399 -0.07 3.22 7.75
C SER A 399 1.33 3.81 7.65
N THR A 400 1.94 3.78 6.46
CA THR A 400 3.24 4.42 6.21
C THR A 400 3.18 5.94 6.31
N MET A 401 2.06 6.55 5.91
CA MET A 401 1.83 7.99 6.00
C MET A 401 1.57 8.45 7.43
N LEU A 402 0.97 7.60 8.27
CA LEU A 402 0.59 7.94 9.65
C LEU A 402 1.64 7.58 10.71
N ILE A 403 2.79 7.01 10.33
CA ILE A 403 3.93 6.79 11.23
C ILE A 403 4.28 8.04 12.06
N PRO A 404 4.38 9.25 11.47
CA PRO A 404 4.77 10.42 12.25
C PRO A 404 3.67 10.84 13.23
N ALA A 405 2.40 10.57 12.94
CA ALA A 405 1.28 10.85 13.84
C ALA A 405 1.32 9.97 15.09
N GLN A 406 1.58 8.66 14.92
CA GLN A 406 1.77 7.75 16.03
C GLN A 406 2.99 8.14 16.89
N LEU A 407 4.13 8.42 16.24
CA LEU A 407 5.35 8.84 16.94
C LEU A 407 5.18 10.19 17.64
N ALA A 408 4.47 11.15 17.03
CA ALA A 408 4.12 12.43 17.67
C ALA A 408 3.31 12.19 18.94
N GLY A 409 2.31 11.32 18.90
CA GLY A 409 1.52 10.93 20.07
C GLY A 409 2.37 10.36 21.19
N ALA A 410 3.30 9.45 20.86
CA ALA A 410 4.23 8.88 21.84
C ALA A 410 5.20 9.93 22.43
N CYS A 411 5.74 10.85 21.60
CA CYS A 411 6.60 11.93 22.05
C CYS A 411 5.87 12.93 22.96
N LEU A 412 4.60 13.22 22.67
CA LEU A 412 3.77 14.10 23.49
C LEU A 412 3.40 13.47 24.82
N TRP A 413 3.03 12.18 24.81
CA TRP A 413 2.84 11.42 26.04
C TRP A 413 4.11 11.46 26.90
N LEU A 414 5.28 11.21 26.31
CA LEU A 414 6.55 11.21 27.04
C LEU A 414 6.87 12.60 27.60
N ASN A 415 6.65 13.67 26.84
CA ASN A 415 6.80 15.03 27.31
C ASN A 415 5.82 15.38 28.43
N TYR A 416 4.57 14.91 28.37
CA TYR A 416 3.62 15.06 29.47
C TYR A 416 4.14 14.34 30.72
N PHE A 417 4.52 13.07 30.56
CA PHE A 417 5.01 12.20 31.62
C PHE A 417 6.25 12.78 32.33
N GLU A 418 7.20 13.35 31.59
CA GLU A 418 8.41 13.95 32.17
C GLU A 418 8.16 15.25 32.94
N ASN A 419 7.08 15.97 32.63
CA ASN A 419 6.78 17.27 33.24
C ASN A 419 5.80 17.19 34.43
N HIS A 420 5.21 16.02 34.69
CA HIS A 420 4.26 15.77 35.77
C HIS A 420 4.81 14.69 36.71
N GLU A 421 4.63 14.89 38.01
CA GLU A 421 5.00 13.87 39.01
C GLU A 421 4.10 12.63 38.82
N ARG A 422 4.72 11.45 38.67
CA ARG A 422 4.14 10.11 38.89
C ARG A 422 2.80 9.83 38.18
N PHE A 423 2.89 9.32 36.94
CA PHE A 423 1.76 9.17 36.00
C PHE A 423 1.64 7.75 35.38
N GLN A 424 1.70 6.70 36.23
CA GLN A 424 1.63 5.29 35.80
C GLN A 424 0.24 4.83 35.31
N PRO A 425 -0.88 5.17 35.98
CA PRO A 425 -2.20 4.62 35.64
C PRO A 425 -2.61 4.87 34.18
N THR A 426 -2.47 6.10 33.72
CA THR A 426 -2.72 6.54 32.35
C THR A 426 -1.82 5.92 31.30
N THR A 427 -0.54 5.69 31.62
CA THR A 427 0.36 4.95 30.74
C THR A 427 -0.17 3.53 30.52
N ILE A 428 -0.61 2.86 31.59
CA ILE A 428 -1.19 1.51 31.50
C ILE A 428 -2.50 1.54 30.70
N MET A 429 -3.33 2.57 30.86
CA MET A 429 -4.57 2.70 30.08
C MET A 429 -4.32 2.94 28.59
N ILE A 430 -3.28 3.71 28.25
CA ILE A 430 -2.82 3.86 26.86
C ILE A 430 -2.35 2.51 26.32
N VAL A 431 -1.59 1.74 27.10
CA VAL A 431 -1.15 0.39 26.71
C VAL A 431 -2.36 -0.53 26.51
N ILE A 432 -3.37 -0.50 27.39
CA ILE A 432 -4.62 -1.26 27.23
C ILE A 432 -5.33 -0.88 25.93
N MET A 433 -5.43 0.43 25.63
CA MET A 433 -6.01 0.91 24.38
C MET A 433 -5.26 0.36 23.16
N LEU A 434 -3.92 0.37 23.17
CA LEU A 434 -3.11 -0.16 22.07
C LEU A 434 -3.20 -1.68 21.97
N LEU A 435 -3.24 -2.41 23.09
CA LEU A 435 -3.48 -3.87 23.11
C LEU A 435 -4.86 -4.21 22.52
N SER A 436 -5.87 -3.38 22.77
CA SER A 436 -7.21 -3.55 22.19
C SER A 436 -7.26 -3.39 20.66
N ILE A 437 -6.21 -2.81 20.06
CA ILE A 437 -6.01 -2.76 18.60
C ILE A 437 -5.13 -3.92 18.15
N PHE A 438 -3.96 -4.03 18.78
CA PHE A 438 -2.90 -4.94 18.37
C PHE A 438 -3.33 -6.41 18.43
N ILE A 439 -4.01 -6.84 19.51
CA ILE A 439 -4.41 -8.25 19.67
C ILE A 439 -5.44 -8.67 18.60
N PRO A 440 -6.58 -7.99 18.43
CA PRO A 440 -7.51 -8.32 17.34
C PRO A 440 -6.89 -8.23 15.95
N TRP A 441 -6.03 -7.24 15.72
CA TRP A 441 -5.42 -7.05 14.42
C TRP A 441 -4.41 -8.15 14.07
N LEU A 442 -3.57 -8.56 15.03
CA LEU A 442 -2.66 -9.69 14.87
C LEU A 442 -3.43 -11.00 14.68
N ALA A 443 -4.46 -11.24 15.51
CA ALA A 443 -5.28 -12.46 15.44
C ALA A 443 -6.03 -12.58 14.11
N LEU A 444 -6.60 -11.48 13.60
CA LEU A 444 -7.29 -11.45 12.32
C LEU A 444 -6.34 -11.77 11.16
N ASN A 445 -5.15 -11.18 11.14
CA ASN A 445 -4.16 -11.44 10.09
C ASN A 445 -3.54 -12.86 10.19
N ASN A 446 -3.65 -13.53 11.34
CA ASN A 446 -3.27 -14.94 11.53
C ASN A 446 -4.49 -15.90 11.42
N SER A 447 -5.63 -15.43 10.92
CA SER A 447 -6.84 -16.25 10.73
C SER A 447 -7.30 -16.18 9.29
N GLU A 448 -6.98 -17.20 8.48
CA GLU A 448 -7.38 -17.26 7.06
C GLU A 448 -8.89 -17.08 6.87
N LYS A 449 -9.70 -17.81 7.65
CA LYS A 449 -11.17 -17.72 7.63
C LYS A 449 -11.69 -16.35 8.07
N GLY A 450 -11.10 -15.79 9.13
CA GLY A 450 -11.47 -14.47 9.66
C GLY A 450 -11.12 -13.35 8.66
N LEU A 451 -9.91 -13.41 8.11
CA LEU A 451 -9.40 -12.44 7.14
C LEU A 451 -10.17 -12.51 5.83
N TYR A 452 -10.51 -13.71 5.34
CA TYR A 452 -11.36 -13.89 4.17
C TYR A 452 -12.71 -13.19 4.37
N ARG A 453 -13.38 -13.41 5.50
CA ARG A 453 -14.68 -12.76 5.81
C ARG A 453 -14.55 -11.25 5.89
N TYR A 454 -13.52 -10.76 6.59
CA TYR A 454 -13.23 -9.32 6.69
C TYR A 454 -13.01 -8.69 5.33
N ALA A 455 -12.14 -9.31 4.51
CA ALA A 455 -11.83 -8.86 3.16
C ALA A 455 -13.06 -8.87 2.25
N LEU A 456 -13.92 -9.88 2.37
CA LEU A 456 -15.16 -9.98 1.61
C LEU A 456 -16.14 -8.85 1.96
N ASP A 457 -16.31 -8.55 3.24
CA ASP A 457 -17.23 -7.50 3.70
C ASP A 457 -16.77 -6.12 3.24
N ILE A 458 -15.49 -5.78 3.43
CA ILE A 458 -14.95 -4.49 2.97
C ILE A 458 -15.01 -4.33 1.44
N MET A 459 -14.77 -5.41 0.68
CA MET A 459 -14.92 -5.35 -0.79
C MET A 459 -16.37 -5.15 -1.23
N LYS A 460 -17.34 -5.70 -0.50
CA LYS A 460 -18.78 -5.49 -0.78
C LYS A 460 -19.26 -4.09 -0.38
N GLN A 461 -18.58 -3.42 0.56
CA GLN A 461 -18.88 -2.02 0.92
C GLN A 461 -18.46 -1.03 -0.17
N ASP A 462 -17.44 -1.37 -0.96
CA ASP A 462 -16.96 -0.59 -2.12
C ASP A 462 -16.79 -1.52 -3.34
N PRO A 463 -17.88 -1.99 -3.98
CA PRO A 463 -17.83 -3.03 -4.99
C PRO A 463 -16.89 -2.72 -6.15
N LYS A 464 -16.82 -1.47 -6.64
CA LYS A 464 -15.95 -1.14 -7.79
C LYS A 464 -14.46 -1.15 -7.41
N HIS A 465 -14.09 -0.71 -6.21
CA HIS A 465 -12.72 -0.86 -5.67
C HIS A 465 -12.40 -2.32 -5.29
N GLY A 466 -13.41 -3.07 -4.85
CA GLY A 466 -13.30 -4.48 -4.45
C GLY A 466 -13.25 -5.48 -5.61
N ARG A 467 -13.54 -5.05 -6.85
CA ARG A 467 -13.73 -5.93 -8.02
C ARG A 467 -12.61 -6.96 -8.21
N THR A 468 -11.36 -6.50 -8.29
CA THR A 468 -10.22 -7.41 -8.53
C THR A 468 -10.05 -8.41 -7.39
N GLY A 469 -10.28 -7.97 -6.14
CA GLY A 469 -10.22 -8.85 -4.97
C GLY A 469 -11.32 -9.91 -5.01
N LEU A 470 -12.57 -9.52 -5.30
CA LEU A 470 -13.71 -10.43 -5.39
C LEU A 470 -13.54 -11.50 -6.47
N TYR A 471 -13.01 -11.14 -7.64
CA TYR A 471 -12.67 -12.12 -8.67
C TYR A 471 -11.53 -13.06 -8.25
N THR A 472 -10.59 -12.60 -7.43
CA THR A 472 -9.51 -13.44 -6.88
C THR A 472 -10.04 -14.43 -5.84
N MET A 473 -11.13 -14.10 -5.15
CA MET A 473 -11.78 -14.98 -4.16
C MET A 473 -12.52 -16.18 -4.79
N ILE A 474 -12.93 -16.08 -6.06
CA ILE A 474 -13.65 -17.16 -6.76
C ILE A 474 -12.77 -18.42 -6.88
N PRO A 475 -11.60 -18.39 -7.57
CA PRO A 475 -10.75 -19.58 -7.69
C PRO A 475 -10.26 -20.06 -6.33
N TYR A 476 -10.01 -19.16 -5.38
CA TYR A 476 -9.68 -19.55 -4.00
C TYR A 476 -10.78 -20.41 -3.35
N GLN A 477 -12.07 -20.10 -3.57
CA GLN A 477 -13.15 -20.93 -3.05
C GLN A 477 -13.31 -22.26 -3.80
N GLU A 478 -13.06 -22.26 -5.10
CA GLU A 478 -13.06 -23.49 -5.92
C GLU A 478 -11.94 -24.44 -5.49
N GLU A 479 -10.72 -23.93 -5.30
CA GLU A 479 -9.55 -24.68 -4.81
C GLU A 479 -9.79 -25.27 -3.41
N ASN A 480 -10.54 -24.56 -2.56
CA ASN A 480 -10.92 -25.02 -1.23
C ASN A 480 -12.18 -25.92 -1.21
N GLY A 481 -12.72 -26.29 -2.38
CA GLY A 481 -13.89 -27.17 -2.49
C GLY A 481 -15.24 -26.52 -2.11
N ASN A 482 -15.27 -25.20 -1.88
CA ASN A 482 -16.47 -24.45 -1.52
C ASN A 482 -17.22 -23.96 -2.76
N GLN A 483 -17.67 -24.89 -3.60
CA GLN A 483 -18.34 -24.58 -4.88
C GLN A 483 -19.55 -23.64 -4.72
N ILE A 484 -20.33 -23.81 -3.65
CA ILE A 484 -21.52 -22.99 -3.38
C ILE A 484 -21.15 -21.51 -3.21
N GLU A 485 -20.08 -21.22 -2.47
CA GLU A 485 -19.63 -19.85 -2.23
C GLU A 485 -18.97 -19.27 -3.49
N ALA A 486 -18.20 -20.07 -4.24
CA ALA A 486 -17.68 -19.67 -5.53
C ALA A 486 -18.81 -19.27 -6.51
N ASP A 487 -19.88 -20.07 -6.60
CA ASP A 487 -21.03 -19.78 -7.47
C ASP A 487 -21.85 -18.59 -6.97
N ARG A 488 -21.87 -18.36 -5.65
CA ARG A 488 -22.46 -17.15 -5.07
C ARG A 488 -21.66 -15.90 -5.45
N LEU A 489 -20.34 -15.96 -5.35
CA LEU A 489 -19.43 -14.87 -5.74
C LEU A 489 -19.50 -14.59 -7.24
N LYS A 490 -19.53 -15.63 -8.09
CA LYS A 490 -19.71 -15.48 -9.55
C LYS A 490 -21.00 -14.72 -9.87
N ARG A 491 -22.13 -15.11 -9.25
CA ARG A 491 -23.41 -14.42 -9.42
C ARG A 491 -23.37 -12.98 -8.91
N TYR A 492 -22.76 -12.75 -7.74
CA TYR A 492 -22.57 -11.39 -7.23
C TYR A 492 -21.76 -10.53 -8.20
N CYS A 493 -20.61 -11.03 -8.67
CA CYS A 493 -19.76 -10.31 -9.62
C CYS A 493 -20.47 -10.03 -10.95
N ALA A 494 -21.24 -10.98 -11.48
CA ALA A 494 -22.00 -10.78 -12.70
C ALA A 494 -23.06 -9.67 -12.56
N LEU A 495 -23.68 -9.54 -11.38
CA LEU A 495 -24.67 -8.51 -11.09
C LEU A 495 -24.02 -7.15 -10.75
N SER A 496 -22.89 -7.15 -10.07
CA SER A 496 -22.19 -5.94 -9.63
C SER A 496 -21.29 -5.32 -10.68
N TYR A 497 -20.89 -6.08 -11.71
CA TYR A 497 -19.98 -5.62 -12.77
C TYR A 497 -20.54 -5.90 -14.18
N PRO A 498 -21.73 -5.40 -14.54
CA PRO A 498 -22.32 -5.66 -15.86
C PRO A 498 -21.44 -5.14 -17.00
N GLU A 499 -20.59 -4.14 -16.75
CA GLU A 499 -19.64 -3.62 -17.74
C GLU A 499 -18.63 -4.67 -18.22
N MET A 500 -18.33 -5.69 -17.39
CA MET A 500 -17.42 -6.77 -17.75
C MET A 500 -18.01 -7.63 -18.85
N GLU A 501 -19.31 -7.95 -18.75
CA GLU A 501 -20.03 -8.75 -19.73
C GLU A 501 -20.25 -7.95 -21.02
N MET A 502 -20.58 -6.65 -20.90
CA MET A 502 -20.64 -5.74 -22.05
C MET A 502 -19.31 -5.71 -22.81
N VAL A 503 -18.17 -5.58 -22.11
CA VAL A 503 -16.83 -5.63 -22.71
C VAL A 503 -16.55 -6.98 -23.36
N ARG A 504 -16.93 -8.10 -22.74
CA ARG A 504 -16.72 -9.45 -23.31
C ARG A 504 -17.51 -9.65 -24.60
N GLN A 505 -18.77 -9.21 -24.62
CA GLN A 505 -19.62 -9.28 -25.81
C GLN A 505 -19.12 -8.32 -26.91
N SER A 506 -18.68 -7.12 -26.51
CA SER A 506 -18.08 -6.13 -27.41
C SER A 506 -16.78 -6.66 -28.03
N GLU A 507 -15.91 -7.32 -27.26
CA GLU A 507 -14.73 -8.03 -27.79
C GLU A 507 -15.12 -9.07 -28.84
N LYS A 508 -16.15 -9.87 -28.59
CA LYS A 508 -16.65 -10.86 -29.55
C LYS A 508 -17.10 -10.20 -30.87
N MET A 509 -17.87 -9.11 -30.79
CA MET A 509 -18.32 -8.34 -31.96
C MET A 509 -17.15 -7.77 -32.77
N LEU A 510 -16.07 -7.35 -32.11
CA LEU A 510 -14.86 -6.89 -32.78
C LEU A 510 -14.24 -8.01 -33.65
N PHE A 511 -14.29 -9.26 -33.19
CA PHE A 511 -13.83 -10.42 -33.97
C PHE A 511 -14.78 -10.79 -35.12
N GLU A 512 -16.09 -10.64 -34.91
CA GLU A 512 -17.13 -10.93 -35.90
C GLU A 512 -17.24 -9.82 -36.97
N GLY A 513 -16.64 -8.65 -36.73
CA GLY A 513 -16.67 -7.50 -37.63
C GLY A 513 -17.90 -6.60 -37.47
N ASP A 514 -18.71 -6.81 -36.43
CA ASP A 514 -19.85 -5.95 -36.11
C ASP A 514 -19.38 -4.70 -35.35
N LEU A 515 -18.89 -3.72 -36.12
CA LEU A 515 -18.25 -2.54 -35.55
C LEU A 515 -19.24 -1.57 -34.90
N ASP A 516 -20.46 -1.44 -35.43
CA ASP A 516 -21.46 -0.47 -34.96
C ASP A 516 -22.15 -0.91 -33.67
N GLN A 517 -22.52 -2.19 -33.55
CA GLN A 517 -23.07 -2.71 -32.29
C GLN A 517 -21.97 -2.79 -31.22
N GLY A 518 -20.76 -3.19 -31.61
CA GLY A 518 -19.62 -3.32 -30.70
C GLY A 518 -19.20 -2.01 -30.03
N ILE A 519 -19.18 -0.89 -30.77
CA ILE A 519 -18.84 0.42 -30.21
C ILE A 519 -19.92 0.96 -29.27
N LYS A 520 -21.21 0.73 -29.57
CA LYS A 520 -22.31 1.08 -28.66
C LYS A 520 -22.18 0.37 -27.33
N LEU A 521 -21.87 -0.92 -27.36
CA LEU A 521 -21.70 -1.70 -26.14
C LEU A 521 -20.47 -1.28 -25.33
N ALA A 522 -19.40 -0.83 -26.01
CA ALA A 522 -18.26 -0.21 -25.34
C ALA A 522 -18.64 1.13 -24.68
N ASP A 523 -19.52 1.94 -25.32
CA ASP A 523 -20.05 3.18 -24.74
C ASP A 523 -20.94 2.91 -23.52
N GLU A 524 -21.79 1.89 -23.56
CA GLU A 524 -22.60 1.44 -22.42
C GLU A 524 -21.71 1.00 -21.24
N ALA A 525 -20.65 0.23 -21.51
CA ALA A 525 -19.69 -0.18 -20.49
C ALA A 525 -18.96 1.01 -19.84
N ILE A 526 -18.62 2.04 -20.63
CA ILE A 526 -18.02 3.28 -20.13
C ILE A 526 -19.03 4.06 -19.29
N ALA A 527 -20.30 4.12 -19.69
CA ALA A 527 -21.33 4.82 -18.94
C ALA A 527 -21.59 4.18 -17.57
N GLU A 528 -21.62 2.84 -17.52
CA GLU A 528 -21.79 2.07 -16.28
C GLU A 528 -20.59 2.24 -15.32
N ASN A 529 -19.38 2.17 -15.88
CA ASN A 529 -18.16 2.33 -15.11
C ASN A 529 -17.11 3.15 -15.87
N PRO A 530 -17.11 4.48 -15.71
CA PRO A 530 -16.13 5.33 -16.38
C PRO A 530 -14.70 5.11 -15.86
N GLY A 531 -14.53 4.42 -14.73
CA GLY A 531 -13.24 3.97 -14.21
C GLY A 531 -12.71 2.69 -14.89
N PHE A 532 -13.51 2.04 -15.73
CA PHE A 532 -13.14 0.77 -16.34
C PHE A 532 -12.35 0.97 -17.66
N PHE A 533 -11.03 0.83 -17.57
CA PHE A 533 -10.12 1.09 -18.70
C PHE A 533 -10.45 0.27 -19.96
N ARG A 534 -10.98 -0.95 -19.82
CA ARG A 534 -11.28 -1.84 -20.96
C ARG A 534 -12.38 -1.29 -21.88
N GLY A 535 -13.35 -0.53 -21.35
CA GLY A 535 -14.36 0.13 -22.17
C GLY A 535 -13.74 1.11 -23.16
N TYR A 536 -12.87 2.01 -22.67
CA TYR A 536 -12.11 2.93 -23.53
C TYR A 536 -11.17 2.21 -24.48
N GLN A 537 -10.49 1.16 -24.00
CA GLN A 537 -9.60 0.35 -24.84
C GLN A 537 -10.36 -0.30 -26.00
N LEU A 538 -11.56 -0.83 -25.78
CA LEU A 538 -12.39 -1.42 -26.82
C LEU A 538 -12.92 -0.38 -27.79
N LYS A 539 -13.46 0.73 -27.27
CA LYS A 539 -13.93 1.84 -28.10
C LYS A 539 -12.82 2.32 -29.05
N ALA A 540 -11.60 2.44 -28.54
CA ALA A 540 -10.42 2.79 -29.34
C ALA A 540 -10.09 1.74 -30.41
N LYS A 541 -10.20 0.43 -30.10
CA LYS A 541 -10.01 -0.65 -31.09
C LYS A 541 -11.07 -0.60 -32.21
N PHE A 542 -12.34 -0.35 -31.87
CA PHE A 542 -13.39 -0.16 -32.88
C PHE A 542 -13.10 1.04 -33.76
N GLN A 543 -12.76 2.19 -33.15
CA GLN A 543 -12.40 3.39 -33.88
C GLN A 543 -11.18 3.18 -34.79
N LEU A 544 -10.17 2.45 -34.33
CA LEU A 544 -9.03 2.03 -35.15
C LEU A 544 -9.48 1.23 -36.38
N ASN A 545 -10.35 0.22 -36.21
CA ASN A 545 -10.87 -0.58 -37.33
C ASN A 545 -11.77 0.23 -38.28
N MET A 546 -12.44 1.27 -37.78
CA MET A 546 -13.21 2.23 -38.59
C MET A 546 -12.34 3.32 -39.26
N GLY A 547 -11.01 3.33 -39.04
CA GLY A 547 -10.11 4.35 -39.56
C GLY A 547 -10.16 5.71 -38.83
N ARG A 548 -10.81 5.78 -37.66
CA ARG A 548 -10.94 7.00 -36.82
C ARG A 548 -9.75 7.11 -35.84
N TYR A 549 -8.56 7.33 -36.37
CA TYR A 549 -7.30 7.22 -35.63
C TYR A 549 -7.14 8.24 -34.48
N GLU A 550 -7.52 9.50 -34.67
CA GLU A 550 -7.38 10.54 -33.65
C GLU A 550 -8.25 10.23 -32.42
N GLN A 551 -9.49 9.79 -32.66
CA GLN A 551 -10.41 9.40 -31.59
C GLN A 551 -9.91 8.14 -30.86
N ALA A 552 -9.31 7.20 -31.60
CA ALA A 552 -8.70 6.01 -31.01
C ALA A 552 -7.53 6.39 -30.08
N LEU A 553 -6.66 7.33 -30.48
CA LEU A 553 -5.57 7.82 -29.64
C LEU A 553 -6.08 8.49 -28.36
N GLU A 554 -7.17 9.26 -28.43
CA GLU A 554 -7.77 9.89 -27.26
C GLU A 554 -8.27 8.85 -26.25
N ASN A 555 -9.01 7.84 -26.73
CA ASN A 555 -9.50 6.75 -25.87
C ASN A 555 -8.36 5.87 -25.33
N PHE A 556 -7.33 5.56 -26.12
CA PHE A 556 -6.15 4.85 -25.62
C PHE A 556 -5.37 5.65 -24.58
N LYS A 557 -5.34 6.98 -24.69
CA LYS A 557 -4.74 7.86 -23.67
C LYS A 557 -5.52 7.82 -22.36
N ILE A 558 -6.85 7.80 -22.41
CA ILE A 558 -7.70 7.63 -21.22
C ILE A 558 -7.47 6.24 -20.60
N ALA A 559 -7.42 5.20 -21.42
CA ALA A 559 -7.13 3.84 -20.97
C ALA A 559 -5.74 3.70 -20.31
N ASP A 560 -4.68 4.33 -20.87
CA ASP A 560 -3.34 4.34 -20.27
C ASP A 560 -3.33 5.09 -18.92
N ALA A 561 -4.13 6.15 -18.79
CA ALA A 561 -4.26 6.88 -17.54
C ALA A 561 -5.05 6.11 -16.46
N LEU A 562 -5.96 5.23 -16.87
CA LEU A 562 -6.75 4.37 -15.97
C LEU A 562 -6.01 3.10 -15.56
N ASN A 563 -5.27 2.48 -16.48
CA ASN A 563 -4.48 1.29 -16.24
C ASN A 563 -3.09 1.47 -16.86
N PRO A 564 -2.18 2.17 -16.15
CA PRO A 564 -0.82 2.33 -16.61
C PRO A 564 -0.12 0.97 -16.67
N TYR A 565 0.89 0.86 -17.53
CA TYR A 565 1.65 -0.39 -17.73
C TYR A 565 0.88 -1.52 -18.43
N ASN A 566 -0.19 -1.21 -19.17
CA ASN A 566 -0.89 -2.19 -19.99
C ASN A 566 -0.19 -2.40 -21.35
N SER A 567 0.32 -3.60 -21.61
CA SER A 567 1.03 -3.94 -22.85
C SER A 567 0.14 -3.83 -24.09
N ASP A 568 -1.08 -4.38 -24.03
CA ASP A 568 -2.03 -4.32 -25.16
C ASP A 568 -2.39 -2.89 -25.54
N ASN A 569 -2.64 -2.02 -24.56
CA ASN A 569 -2.94 -0.62 -24.79
C ASN A 569 -1.79 0.10 -25.53
N ASN A 570 -0.54 -0.19 -25.16
CA ASN A 570 0.63 0.37 -25.82
C ASN A 570 0.85 -0.25 -27.22
N TYR A 571 0.58 -1.55 -27.40
CA TYR A 571 0.58 -2.19 -28.72
C TYR A 571 -0.40 -1.50 -29.67
N PHE A 572 -1.68 -1.40 -29.30
CA PHE A 572 -2.68 -0.79 -30.19
C PHE A 572 -2.43 0.71 -30.41
N THR A 573 -1.92 1.44 -29.41
CA THR A 573 -1.47 2.83 -29.62
C THR A 573 -0.36 2.90 -30.68
N GLY A 574 0.60 1.99 -30.63
CA GLY A 574 1.65 1.87 -31.65
C GLY A 574 1.09 1.56 -33.04
N VAL A 575 0.11 0.66 -33.13
CA VAL A 575 -0.60 0.35 -34.39
C VAL A 575 -1.29 1.61 -34.95
N VAL A 576 -1.95 2.41 -34.11
CA VAL A 576 -2.57 3.66 -34.58
C VAL A 576 -1.53 4.61 -35.16
N TYR A 577 -0.41 4.85 -34.48
CA TYR A 577 0.67 5.70 -35.01
C TYR A 577 1.27 5.16 -36.31
N GLN A 578 1.40 3.83 -36.43
CA GLN A 578 1.85 3.18 -37.67
C GLN A 578 0.87 3.44 -38.83
N ARG A 579 -0.44 3.37 -38.59
CA ARG A 579 -1.49 3.71 -39.58
C ARG A 579 -1.47 5.18 -39.98
N LEU A 580 -1.07 6.06 -39.07
CA LEU A 580 -0.84 7.49 -39.31
C LEU A 580 0.52 7.78 -40.00
N GLY A 581 1.37 6.79 -40.21
CA GLY A 581 2.70 6.94 -40.81
C GLY A 581 3.80 7.42 -39.84
N ASP A 582 3.48 7.72 -38.58
CA ASP A 582 4.46 8.09 -37.56
C ASP A 582 5.16 6.83 -37.01
N THR A 583 6.16 6.38 -37.75
CA THR A 583 6.90 5.16 -37.40
C THR A 583 7.75 5.34 -36.14
N VAL A 584 8.14 6.58 -35.80
CA VAL A 584 8.98 6.87 -34.62
C VAL A 584 8.14 6.70 -33.35
N SER A 585 6.95 7.30 -33.32
CA SER A 585 6.01 7.11 -32.20
C SER A 585 5.54 5.67 -32.11
N ALA A 586 5.23 5.02 -33.22
CA ALA A 586 4.84 3.61 -33.24
C ALA A 586 5.90 2.72 -32.54
N LEU A 587 7.18 2.84 -32.93
CA LEU A 587 8.27 2.08 -32.32
C LEU A 587 8.43 2.38 -30.83
N LYS A 588 8.27 3.64 -30.41
CA LYS A 588 8.30 4.03 -29.00
C LYS A 588 7.23 3.30 -28.19
N TYR A 589 5.99 3.27 -28.68
CA TYR A 589 4.88 2.60 -28.00
C TYR A 589 5.01 1.08 -28.03
N PHE A 590 5.47 0.48 -29.13
CA PHE A 590 5.73 -0.96 -29.17
C PHE A 590 6.81 -1.39 -28.17
N ARG A 591 7.93 -0.64 -28.08
CA ARG A 591 8.98 -0.91 -27.08
C ARG A 591 8.45 -0.77 -25.65
N ARG A 592 7.59 0.22 -25.40
CA ARG A 592 6.93 0.41 -24.11
C ARG A 592 6.02 -0.80 -23.78
N GLY A 593 5.18 -1.24 -24.73
CA GLY A 593 4.33 -2.43 -24.56
C GLY A 593 5.13 -3.71 -24.31
N MET A 594 6.20 -3.92 -25.09
CA MET A 594 7.14 -5.05 -24.93
C MET A 594 7.79 -5.04 -23.54
N SER A 595 8.12 -3.87 -23.01
CA SER A 595 8.69 -3.79 -21.66
C SER A 595 7.68 -4.19 -20.59
N TYR A 596 6.37 -3.99 -20.79
CA TYR A 596 5.39 -4.20 -19.73
C TYR A 596 4.93 -5.64 -19.58
N ASP A 597 4.82 -6.38 -20.68
CA ASP A 597 4.46 -7.79 -20.67
C ASP A 597 5.26 -8.53 -21.75
N ALA A 598 6.26 -9.30 -21.35
CA ALA A 598 7.04 -10.11 -22.28
C ALA A 598 6.37 -11.46 -22.62
N LEU A 599 5.18 -11.77 -22.07
CA LEU A 599 4.28 -12.82 -22.56
C LEU A 599 3.35 -12.31 -23.68
N ASN A 600 3.30 -11.01 -23.91
CA ASN A 600 2.61 -10.44 -25.06
C ASN A 600 3.55 -10.41 -26.28
N PRO A 601 3.38 -11.28 -27.28
CA PRO A 601 4.31 -11.34 -28.40
C PRO A 601 4.11 -10.18 -29.38
N PHE A 602 2.93 -9.54 -29.40
CA PHE A 602 2.58 -8.58 -30.45
C PHE A 602 3.50 -7.35 -30.48
N PRO A 603 3.74 -6.62 -29.36
CA PRO A 603 4.67 -5.49 -29.41
C PRO A 603 6.08 -5.89 -29.85
N ALA A 604 6.63 -7.01 -29.37
CA ALA A 604 7.97 -7.47 -29.71
C ALA A 604 8.09 -7.81 -31.21
N ILE A 605 7.03 -8.42 -31.76
CA ILE A 605 6.97 -8.75 -33.17
C ILE A 605 6.91 -7.50 -34.05
N GLU A 606 6.13 -6.47 -33.69
CA GLU A 606 6.12 -5.22 -34.45
C GLU A 606 7.47 -4.50 -34.41
N VAL A 607 8.20 -4.57 -33.28
CA VAL A 607 9.59 -4.10 -33.21
C VAL A 607 10.49 -4.92 -34.13
N ALA A 608 10.34 -6.25 -34.15
CA ALA A 608 11.12 -7.11 -35.05
C ALA A 608 10.84 -6.81 -36.53
N ASP A 609 9.57 -6.64 -36.91
CA ASP A 609 9.14 -6.26 -38.26
C ASP A 609 9.73 -4.89 -38.67
N TYR A 610 9.77 -3.91 -37.75
CA TYR A 610 10.39 -2.60 -38.00
C TYR A 610 11.87 -2.72 -38.39
N PHE A 611 12.62 -3.60 -37.72
CA PHE A 611 14.04 -3.83 -37.99
C PHE A 611 14.25 -4.68 -39.25
N SER A 612 13.41 -5.70 -39.45
CA SER A 612 13.40 -6.54 -40.65
C SER A 612 13.20 -5.73 -41.92
N ALA A 613 12.23 -4.80 -41.92
CA ALA A 613 11.96 -3.89 -43.03
C ALA A 613 13.14 -2.98 -43.40
N ARG A 614 14.15 -2.86 -42.52
CA ARG A 614 15.40 -2.10 -42.75
C ARG A 614 16.61 -3.01 -43.00
N ALA A 615 16.37 -4.28 -43.31
CA ALA A 615 17.40 -5.31 -43.48
C ALA A 615 18.29 -5.54 -42.24
N GLN A 616 17.83 -5.14 -41.05
CA GLN A 616 18.54 -5.34 -39.79
C GLN A 616 18.10 -6.66 -39.13
N LEU A 617 18.42 -7.78 -39.78
CA LEU A 617 17.94 -9.11 -39.39
C LEU A 617 18.42 -9.56 -38.01
N ASP A 618 19.63 -9.17 -37.58
CA ASP A 618 20.13 -9.49 -36.23
C ASP A 618 19.25 -8.88 -35.14
N SER A 619 18.88 -7.61 -35.30
CA SER A 619 17.96 -6.93 -34.39
C SER A 619 16.57 -7.54 -34.45
N ALA A 620 16.07 -7.86 -35.65
CA ALA A 620 14.78 -8.53 -35.81
C ALA A 620 14.73 -9.87 -35.05
N ARG A 621 15.77 -10.70 -35.18
CA ARG A 621 15.89 -11.96 -34.42
C ARG A 621 15.97 -11.72 -32.92
N PHE A 622 16.75 -10.73 -32.48
CA PHE A 622 16.87 -10.41 -31.07
C PHE A 622 15.50 -10.10 -30.43
N TYR A 623 14.72 -9.21 -31.05
CA TYR A 623 13.38 -8.87 -30.54
C TYR A 623 12.36 -9.99 -30.74
N PHE A 624 12.45 -10.75 -31.83
CA PHE A 624 11.61 -11.93 -31.99
C PHE A 624 11.88 -12.99 -30.91
N ARG A 625 13.11 -13.03 -30.39
CA ARG A 625 13.50 -13.93 -29.30
C ARG A 625 13.15 -13.42 -27.91
N SER A 626 12.76 -12.16 -27.75
CA SER A 626 12.63 -11.52 -26.43
C SER A 626 11.34 -11.86 -25.68
N PHE A 627 10.33 -12.42 -26.34
CA PHE A 627 9.10 -12.88 -25.68
C PHE A 627 9.15 -14.38 -25.39
N SER A 628 8.55 -14.81 -24.28
CA SER A 628 8.46 -16.23 -23.92
C SER A 628 7.21 -16.87 -24.51
N ASP A 629 7.33 -18.10 -24.99
CA ASP A 629 6.22 -18.93 -25.48
C ASP A 629 5.88 -20.08 -24.51
N THR A 630 6.47 -20.13 -23.31
CA THR A 630 6.33 -21.26 -22.38
C THR A 630 5.01 -21.31 -21.62
N VAL A 631 4.31 -20.18 -21.46
CA VAL A 631 3.13 -20.07 -20.56
C VAL A 631 1.81 -19.84 -21.32
N LYS A 632 1.86 -19.30 -22.54
CA LYS A 632 0.65 -18.82 -23.25
C LYS A 632 0.31 -19.71 -24.45
N ILE A 633 -0.89 -20.29 -24.45
CA ILE A 633 -1.44 -20.99 -25.60
C ILE A 633 -2.06 -19.95 -26.53
N PHE A 634 -1.49 -19.78 -27.72
CA PHE A 634 -2.05 -18.92 -28.76
C PHE A 634 -3.08 -19.69 -29.60
N PRO A 635 -4.09 -19.01 -30.17
CA PRO A 635 -4.90 -19.56 -31.26
C PRO A 635 -4.00 -20.18 -32.33
N PRO A 636 -4.30 -21.39 -32.85
CA PRO A 636 -3.37 -22.13 -33.69
C PRO A 636 -2.81 -21.31 -34.84
N ASN A 637 -3.65 -20.58 -35.56
CA ASN A 637 -3.24 -19.74 -36.70
C ASN A 637 -2.15 -18.69 -36.37
N LEU A 638 -2.01 -18.26 -35.11
CA LEU A 638 -0.90 -17.37 -34.72
C LEU A 638 0.44 -18.10 -34.73
N TYR A 639 0.49 -19.38 -34.36
CA TYR A 639 1.73 -20.17 -34.46
C TYR A 639 2.23 -20.25 -35.90
N TYR A 640 1.35 -20.49 -36.86
CA TYR A 640 1.72 -20.46 -38.28
C TYR A 640 2.31 -19.10 -38.69
N LYS A 641 1.64 -17.99 -38.34
CA LYS A 641 2.13 -16.64 -38.64
C LYS A 641 3.48 -16.32 -37.98
N PHE A 642 3.68 -16.77 -36.74
CA PHE A 642 4.96 -16.61 -36.05
C PHE A 642 6.06 -17.45 -36.70
N GLY A 643 5.74 -18.66 -37.18
CA GLY A 643 6.64 -19.49 -37.97
C GLY A 643 7.12 -18.78 -39.23
N LEU A 644 6.20 -18.22 -40.03
CA LEU A 644 6.54 -17.44 -41.22
C LEU A 644 7.41 -16.22 -40.90
N ARG A 645 7.07 -15.44 -39.86
CA ARG A 645 7.89 -14.32 -39.40
C ARG A 645 9.30 -14.75 -38.97
N GLY A 646 9.41 -15.90 -38.28
CA GLY A 646 10.70 -16.49 -37.94
C GLY A 646 11.58 -16.76 -39.16
N LEU A 647 11.01 -17.26 -40.26
CA LEU A 647 11.73 -17.43 -41.53
C LEU A 647 12.19 -16.09 -42.12
N ILE A 648 11.31 -15.09 -42.12
CA ILE A 648 11.63 -13.74 -42.62
C ILE A 648 12.80 -13.12 -41.83
N TYR A 649 12.84 -13.32 -40.51
CA TYR A 649 13.91 -12.83 -39.66
C TYR A 649 15.19 -13.67 -39.75
N GLY A 650 15.17 -14.81 -40.44
CA GLY A 650 16.28 -15.76 -40.49
C GLY A 650 16.48 -16.56 -39.19
N ASP A 651 15.46 -16.69 -38.36
CA ASP A 651 15.45 -17.55 -37.16
C ASP A 651 14.74 -18.88 -37.45
N THR A 652 15.36 -19.69 -38.31
CA THR A 652 14.81 -20.98 -38.76
C THR A 652 14.48 -21.91 -37.59
N SER A 653 15.32 -21.93 -36.55
CA SER A 653 15.11 -22.78 -35.37
C SER A 653 13.79 -22.43 -34.65
N ARG A 654 13.54 -21.14 -34.39
CA ARG A 654 12.30 -20.70 -33.73
C ARG A 654 11.08 -20.81 -34.67
N ALA A 655 11.28 -20.65 -35.98
CA ALA A 655 10.24 -20.90 -36.97
C ALA A 655 9.73 -22.35 -36.91
N ILE A 656 10.65 -23.33 -36.89
CA ILE A 656 10.32 -24.76 -36.77
C ILE A 656 9.55 -25.03 -35.47
N GLN A 657 9.96 -24.44 -34.34
CA GLN A 657 9.26 -24.60 -33.06
C GLN A 657 7.80 -24.12 -33.13
N PHE A 658 7.54 -22.98 -33.77
CA PHE A 658 6.19 -22.49 -33.96
C PHE A 658 5.37 -23.34 -34.94
N PHE A 659 5.98 -23.82 -36.02
CA PHE A 659 5.33 -24.78 -36.91
C PHE A 659 4.98 -26.09 -36.20
N ASP A 660 5.83 -26.59 -35.30
CA ASP A 660 5.53 -27.77 -34.48
C ASP A 660 4.33 -27.56 -33.57
N ARG A 661 4.23 -26.38 -32.95
CA ARG A 661 3.06 -26.02 -32.14
C ARG A 661 1.81 -25.90 -33.00
N TYR A 662 1.91 -25.35 -34.21
CA TYR A 662 0.81 -25.31 -35.16
C TYR A 662 0.35 -26.73 -35.53
N LEU A 663 1.27 -27.64 -35.86
CA LEU A 663 0.92 -29.01 -36.22
C LEU A 663 0.32 -29.81 -35.05
N LYS A 664 0.66 -29.46 -33.80
CA LYS A 664 0.07 -30.09 -32.61
C LYS A 664 -1.32 -29.56 -32.26
N ALA A 665 -1.58 -28.26 -32.47
CA ALA A 665 -2.79 -27.58 -32.00
C ALA A 665 -3.76 -27.17 -33.11
N GLY A 666 -3.31 -27.18 -34.36
CA GLY A 666 -4.07 -26.79 -35.54
C GLY A 666 -5.17 -27.77 -35.90
N ASN A 667 -6.20 -27.26 -36.57
CA ASN A 667 -7.37 -28.03 -36.98
C ASN A 667 -7.72 -27.84 -38.47
N ASN A 668 -6.88 -27.14 -39.24
CA ASN A 668 -7.04 -26.96 -40.68
C ASN A 668 -6.11 -27.94 -41.44
N PRO A 669 -6.64 -28.99 -42.09
CA PRO A 669 -5.83 -30.02 -42.73
C PRO A 669 -4.93 -29.49 -43.86
N GLU A 670 -5.42 -28.57 -44.69
CA GLU A 670 -4.67 -28.01 -45.81
C GLU A 670 -3.46 -27.21 -45.31
N LEU A 671 -3.70 -26.35 -44.31
CA LEU A 671 -2.63 -25.54 -43.73
C LEU A 671 -1.65 -26.39 -42.93
N MET A 672 -2.09 -27.49 -42.32
CA MET A 672 -1.19 -28.47 -41.69
C MET A 672 -0.30 -29.19 -42.71
N GLU A 673 -0.83 -29.55 -43.88
CA GLU A 673 -0.04 -30.13 -44.96
C GLU A 673 1.01 -29.13 -45.48
N GLU A 674 0.61 -27.88 -45.68
CA GLU A 674 1.51 -26.80 -46.08
C GLU A 674 2.64 -26.60 -45.07
N VAL A 675 2.30 -26.50 -43.78
CA VAL A 675 3.28 -26.34 -42.70
C VAL A 675 4.22 -27.54 -42.62
N SER A 676 3.72 -28.76 -42.82
CA SER A 676 4.56 -29.97 -42.86
C SER A 676 5.55 -29.92 -44.03
N LYS A 677 5.11 -29.49 -45.22
CA LYS A 677 5.97 -29.30 -46.40
C LYS A 677 7.03 -28.23 -46.17
N ILE A 678 6.65 -27.08 -45.61
CA ILE A 678 7.59 -25.99 -45.28
C ILE A 678 8.63 -26.52 -44.28
N LYS A 679 8.19 -27.14 -43.18
CA LYS A 679 9.07 -27.69 -42.16
C LYS A 679 10.02 -28.75 -42.73
N GLY A 680 9.54 -29.66 -43.58
CA GLY A 680 10.37 -30.67 -44.24
C GLY A 680 11.52 -30.07 -45.04
N ARG A 681 11.29 -28.96 -45.76
CA ARG A 681 12.33 -28.23 -46.51
C ARG A 681 13.33 -27.47 -45.64
N LEU A 682 13.05 -27.27 -44.36
CA LEU A 682 13.92 -26.55 -43.43
C LEU A 682 14.81 -27.49 -42.61
N ILE A 683 14.47 -28.78 -42.58
CA ILE A 683 15.19 -29.84 -41.83
C ILE A 683 16.15 -30.61 -42.75
N HIS A 684 15.88 -30.62 -44.04
CA HIS A 684 16.73 -31.17 -45.11
C HIS A 684 17.44 -30.04 -45.85
#